data_AF-A0A972SS11-F1
#
_entry.id   AF-A0A972SS11-F1
#
_cell.length_a   1.000
_cell.length_b   1.000
_cell.length_c   1.000
_cell.angle_alpha   90.00
_cell.angle_beta   90.00
_cell.angle_gamma   90.00
#
_symmetry.space_group_name_H-M   'P 1'
#
loop_
_entity.id
_entity.type
_entity.pdbx_description
1 polymer ?
#
loop_
_entity_poly.entity_id
_entity_poly.type
_entity_poly.pdbx_seq_one_letter_code
_entity_poly.pdbx_strand_id
1 'polypeptide(L)'
;MKNGKISQDGSALIVLIITMIIMGVLGTSMYLLTTTGTFGSLFANKANRALLLAESGIRYDQSALLADGTYTVNLNSGNDQFVINKSTDSGTGVKTTISTGIADASGVWAVRRKLTYVSSGSGGGSGTGAPTAVPTGTIAGGTGNSTGTFTLGNYYGNEGAVKVTGVKGDVDNPYSYPEAYGAPTWTTNPFCQAWLNSGKYLSYDVQLKLSEEHDRAPATWVLGQHYNYDAVVRDWGGNDLLCNDRNHGCTGGDYFSGWANVVYVFNLGGLFRMVGLNPQTTAYGLSFYRTSTLANDGTDEYMRPSTLGENEPAIMLFSRDGGANTGQQSRWLAYMPLSVNNFVVDDEDFLKRWNTLLARVIEAASIKLSASSAPNINVGDQVTGGTGSGTIIKKINDSDGRVVLLLNNVSGSFTSPVTVGGTNYSTYNGWGDAASVPAWQSGILYHVGDWVIYNNVTYQCILEHTSKNSNPGRIRPPNSTYWLQDTPPSFYRSRDNYIWAFYADTDNHQTYNATATDDTRREKDLFPNDLTNFTPPFPLIDVQAWDAANDDFTLVTWAYLNTSADSSLRRLGTGKELNAIIRTNKWTTGSYPTSCSSWSSEIGIVAKGTEAMQYAYDDLAYRVLFGAGSGGGTPSAGYYTY
;
A
#
# COMPACT_ATOMS: atom_id res chain seq x y z
N MET A 1 -57.45 -59.45 52.30
CA MET A 1 -56.30 -58.67 51.80
C MET A 1 -55.52 -58.18 53.00
N LYS A 2 -54.38 -58.81 53.32
CA LYS A 2 -53.48 -58.37 54.40
C LYS A 2 -52.55 -57.31 53.82
N ASN A 3 -52.74 -56.05 54.23
CA ASN A 3 -51.81 -54.96 53.93
C ASN A 3 -50.51 -55.21 54.68
N GLY A 4 -49.53 -55.82 54.01
CA GLY A 4 -48.17 -55.93 54.50
C GLY A 4 -47.54 -54.54 54.55
N LYS A 5 -47.49 -53.94 55.73
CA LYS A 5 -46.61 -52.80 56.03
C LYS A 5 -45.17 -53.31 55.90
N ILE A 6 -44.55 -53.08 54.74
CA ILE A 6 -43.10 -53.24 54.56
C ILE A 6 -42.46 -52.25 55.54
N SER A 7 -41.62 -52.75 56.44
CA SER A 7 -40.92 -51.95 57.46
C SER A 7 -40.06 -50.88 56.76
N GLN A 8 -40.40 -49.61 57.00
CA GLN A 8 -39.75 -48.44 56.39
C GLN A 8 -38.29 -48.26 56.82
N ASP A 9 -37.83 -49.00 57.82
CA ASP A 9 -36.48 -48.84 58.38
C ASP A 9 -35.39 -49.41 57.46
N GLY A 10 -35.71 -50.38 56.59
CA GLY A 10 -34.75 -50.97 55.64
C GLY A 10 -34.52 -50.14 54.37
N SER A 11 -35.52 -49.34 53.94
CA SER A 11 -35.42 -48.56 52.71
C SER A 11 -34.53 -47.33 52.85
N ALA A 12 -34.47 -46.73 54.04
CA ALA A 12 -33.59 -45.59 54.32
C ALA A 12 -32.11 -45.93 54.15
N LEU A 13 -31.69 -47.13 54.59
CA LEU A 13 -30.30 -47.58 54.46
C LEU A 13 -29.90 -47.79 52.99
N ILE A 14 -30.80 -48.38 52.18
CA ILE A 14 -30.55 -48.61 50.75
C ILE A 14 -30.41 -47.28 50.00
N VAL A 15 -31.26 -46.29 50.30
CA VAL A 15 -31.17 -44.96 49.68
C VAL A 15 -29.84 -44.28 50.04
N LEU A 16 -29.36 -44.44 51.27
CA LEU A 16 -28.08 -43.86 51.71
C LEU A 16 -26.87 -44.50 51.01
N ILE A 17 -26.87 -45.82 50.80
CA ILE A 17 -25.81 -46.50 50.06
C ILE A 17 -25.80 -46.05 48.59
N ILE A 18 -26.97 -45.94 47.96
CA ILE A 18 -27.08 -45.51 46.56
C ILE A 18 -26.60 -44.06 46.40
N THR A 19 -26.95 -43.14 47.31
CA THR A 19 -26.47 -41.75 47.25
C THR A 19 -24.96 -41.65 47.45
N MET A 20 -24.37 -42.44 48.35
CA MET A 20 -22.91 -42.50 48.51
C MET A 20 -22.20 -42.99 47.25
N ILE A 21 -22.74 -44.01 46.56
CA ILE A 21 -22.17 -44.50 45.29
C ILE A 21 -22.27 -43.44 44.20
N ILE A 22 -23.43 -42.80 44.04
CA ILE A 22 -23.64 -41.75 43.02
C ILE A 22 -22.67 -40.58 43.25
N MET A 23 -22.50 -40.12 44.50
CA MET A 23 -21.56 -39.05 44.82
C MET A 23 -20.10 -39.46 44.56
N GLY A 24 -19.73 -40.72 44.82
CA GLY A 24 -18.40 -41.25 44.48
C GLY A 24 -18.11 -41.24 42.97
N VAL A 25 -19.09 -41.63 42.15
CA VAL A 25 -18.97 -41.61 40.68
C VAL A 25 -18.91 -40.18 40.14
N LEU A 26 -19.73 -39.27 40.66
CA LEU A 26 -19.71 -37.86 40.29
C LEU A 26 -18.39 -37.18 40.67
N GLY A 27 -17.88 -37.42 41.88
CA GLY A 27 -16.60 -36.87 42.33
C GLY A 27 -15.43 -37.35 41.45
N THR A 28 -15.41 -38.63 41.10
CA THR A 28 -14.39 -39.20 40.20
C THR A 28 -14.49 -38.62 38.78
N SER A 29 -15.70 -38.42 38.29
CA SER A 29 -15.95 -37.84 36.96
C SER A 29 -15.54 -36.36 36.89
N MET A 30 -15.82 -35.58 37.94
CA MET A 30 -15.39 -34.17 38.02
C MET A 30 -13.87 -34.06 38.09
N TYR A 31 -13.20 -34.91 38.88
CA TYR A 31 -11.73 -34.94 38.93
C TYR A 31 -11.13 -35.19 37.53
N LEU A 32 -11.63 -36.21 36.82
CA LEU A 32 -11.17 -36.51 35.46
C LEU A 32 -11.36 -35.32 34.51
N LEU A 33 -12.53 -34.68 34.52
CA LEU A 33 -12.81 -33.53 33.64
C LEU A 33 -11.94 -32.30 33.95
N THR A 34 -11.75 -31.98 35.23
CA THR A 34 -10.91 -30.86 35.66
C THR A 34 -9.44 -31.09 35.31
N THR A 35 -8.92 -32.30 35.54
CA THR A 35 -7.54 -32.67 35.23
C THR A 35 -7.29 -32.64 33.71
N THR A 36 -8.21 -33.17 32.91
CA THR A 36 -8.08 -33.17 31.44
C THR A 36 -8.16 -31.75 30.86
N GLY A 37 -9.04 -30.90 31.38
CA GLY A 37 -9.18 -29.50 30.95
C GLY A 37 -7.95 -28.65 31.29
N THR A 38 -7.39 -28.82 32.50
CA THR A 38 -6.21 -28.06 32.96
C THR A 38 -4.95 -28.49 32.22
N PHE A 39 -4.76 -29.80 31.97
CA PHE A 39 -3.64 -30.25 31.16
C PHE A 39 -3.78 -29.79 29.71
N GLY A 40 -4.99 -29.82 29.14
CA GLY A 40 -5.24 -29.33 27.78
C GLY A 40 -4.84 -27.85 27.59
N SER A 41 -5.22 -26.98 28.53
CA SER A 41 -4.84 -25.56 28.47
C SER A 41 -3.34 -25.35 28.66
N LEU A 42 -2.71 -26.10 29.56
CA LEU A 42 -1.26 -26.05 29.78
C LEU A 42 -0.49 -26.49 28.53
N PHE A 43 -0.90 -27.58 27.88
CA PHE A 43 -0.29 -28.05 26.64
C PHE A 43 -0.49 -27.08 25.48
N ALA A 44 -1.68 -26.50 25.35
CA ALA A 44 -1.95 -25.48 24.32
C ALA A 44 -1.06 -24.24 24.51
N ASN A 45 -0.92 -23.75 25.75
CA ASN A 45 -0.07 -22.61 26.07
C ASN A 45 1.42 -22.93 25.78
N LYS A 46 1.91 -24.09 26.24
CA LYS A 46 3.28 -24.53 25.95
C LYS A 46 3.53 -24.75 24.46
N ALA A 47 2.54 -25.24 23.71
CA ALA A 47 2.64 -25.41 22.26
C ALA A 47 2.74 -24.06 21.52
N ASN A 48 1.98 -23.05 21.95
CA ASN A 48 2.09 -21.70 21.40
C ASN A 48 3.44 -21.07 21.74
N ARG A 49 3.90 -21.23 22.98
CA ARG A 49 5.23 -20.77 23.41
C ARG A 49 6.35 -21.44 22.59
N ALA A 50 6.29 -22.75 22.38
CA ALA A 50 7.23 -23.48 21.53
C ALA A 50 7.21 -23.00 20.07
N LEU A 51 6.03 -22.62 19.53
CA LEU A 51 5.93 -22.03 18.20
C LEU A 51 6.64 -20.68 18.13
N LEU A 52 6.36 -19.78 19.08
CA LEU A 52 7.02 -18.47 19.14
C LEU A 52 8.54 -18.60 19.26
N LEU A 53 9.03 -19.55 20.07
CA LEU A 53 10.46 -19.86 20.17
C LEU A 53 11.05 -20.33 18.83
N ALA A 54 10.31 -21.13 18.06
CA ALA A 54 10.74 -21.57 16.74
C ALA A 54 10.82 -20.38 15.76
N GLU A 55 9.86 -19.46 15.80
CA GLU A 55 9.88 -18.23 14.98
C GLU A 55 11.05 -17.32 15.37
N SER A 56 11.32 -17.16 16.67
CA SER A 56 12.49 -16.41 17.16
C SER A 56 13.79 -17.00 16.63
N GLY A 57 13.92 -18.33 16.55
CA GLY A 57 15.12 -18.95 15.98
C GLY A 57 15.32 -18.69 14.49
N ILE A 58 14.24 -18.59 13.69
CA ILE A 58 14.35 -18.18 12.28
C ILE A 58 14.82 -16.72 12.18
N ARG A 59 14.24 -15.83 13.00
CA ARG A 59 14.63 -14.41 13.02
C ARG A 59 16.07 -14.23 13.48
N TYR A 60 16.50 -15.01 14.48
CA TYR A 60 17.88 -14.98 14.97
C TYR A 60 18.88 -15.45 13.91
N ASP A 61 18.57 -16.51 13.15
CA ASP A 61 19.38 -16.93 12.02
C ASP A 61 19.50 -15.83 10.95
N GLN A 62 18.39 -15.18 10.63
CA GLN A 62 18.35 -14.09 9.66
C GLN A 62 19.15 -12.87 10.11
N SER A 63 19.10 -12.51 11.40
CA SER A 63 19.83 -11.36 11.94
C SER A 63 21.31 -11.63 12.16
N ALA A 64 21.67 -12.81 12.67
CA ALA A 64 23.05 -13.14 13.02
C ALA A 64 23.86 -13.71 11.86
N LEU A 65 23.22 -13.97 10.71
CA LEU A 65 23.83 -14.57 9.52
C LEU A 65 24.63 -15.84 9.85
N LEU A 66 24.01 -16.75 10.61
CA LEU A 66 24.71 -17.96 11.09
C LEU A 66 25.27 -18.78 9.91
N ALA A 67 26.43 -19.40 10.13
CA ALA A 67 26.96 -20.36 9.17
C ALA A 67 26.11 -21.64 9.16
N ASP A 68 26.34 -22.53 8.20
CA ASP A 68 25.73 -23.87 8.23
C ASP A 68 26.16 -24.61 9.49
N GLY A 69 25.22 -25.23 10.19
CA GLY A 69 25.46 -25.89 11.47
C GLY A 69 24.24 -25.96 12.37
N THR A 70 24.46 -26.51 13.57
CA THR A 70 23.45 -26.60 14.63
C THR A 70 23.76 -25.62 15.75
N TYR A 71 22.82 -24.75 16.07
CA TYR A 71 22.95 -23.73 17.12
C TYR A 71 21.82 -23.90 18.13
N THR A 72 22.17 -23.94 19.42
CA THR A 72 21.20 -23.98 20.52
C THR A 72 21.30 -22.69 21.31
N VAL A 73 20.19 -21.97 21.41
CA VAL A 73 20.10 -20.75 22.19
C VAL A 73 19.17 -21.00 23.38
N ASN A 74 19.71 -20.85 24.58
CA ASN A 74 18.96 -20.93 25.83
C ASN A 74 18.45 -19.54 26.21
N LEU A 75 17.17 -19.43 26.57
CA LEU A 75 16.59 -18.20 27.10
C LEU A 75 16.61 -18.23 28.63
N ASN A 76 16.93 -17.08 29.23
CA ASN A 76 17.07 -16.96 30.69
C ASN A 76 15.74 -17.14 31.46
N SER A 77 14.60 -17.13 30.78
CA SER A 77 13.26 -17.25 31.37
C SER A 77 12.64 -18.64 31.17
N GLY A 78 12.87 -19.54 32.13
CA GLY A 78 12.04 -20.75 32.28
C GLY A 78 12.44 -21.95 31.42
N ASN A 79 13.75 -22.20 31.26
CA ASN A 79 14.32 -23.36 30.55
C ASN A 79 13.83 -23.52 29.11
N ASP A 80 13.43 -22.42 28.49
CA ASP A 80 13.14 -22.39 27.07
C ASP A 80 14.41 -22.34 26.26
N GLN A 81 14.38 -23.00 25.12
CA GLN A 81 15.43 -22.89 24.13
C GLN A 81 14.85 -22.98 22.72
N PHE A 82 15.62 -22.55 21.74
CA PHE A 82 15.38 -22.92 20.35
C PHE A 82 16.66 -23.48 19.74
N VAL A 83 16.49 -24.47 18.86
CA VAL A 83 17.58 -25.15 18.16
C VAL A 83 17.44 -24.87 16.67
N ILE A 84 18.44 -24.23 16.09
CA ILE A 84 18.53 -23.92 14.66
C ILE A 84 19.42 -24.96 14.01
N ASN A 85 18.95 -25.61 12.95
CA ASN A 85 19.77 -26.42 12.05
C ASN A 85 19.75 -25.77 10.68
N LYS A 86 20.89 -25.21 10.29
CA LYS A 86 21.06 -24.55 9.00
C LYS A 86 21.90 -25.42 8.08
N SER A 87 21.45 -25.58 6.84
CA SER A 87 22.17 -26.31 5.81
C SER A 87 21.98 -25.66 4.45
N THR A 88 23.06 -25.53 3.69
CA THR A 88 23.03 -25.12 2.29
C THR A 88 23.17 -26.34 1.40
N ASP A 89 22.23 -26.54 0.48
CA ASP A 89 22.37 -27.56 -0.55
C ASP A 89 23.46 -27.14 -1.54
N SER A 90 24.55 -27.90 -1.58
CA SER A 90 25.71 -27.64 -2.45
C SER A 90 25.38 -27.61 -3.95
N GLY A 91 24.31 -28.30 -4.39
CA GLY A 91 23.94 -28.35 -5.80
C GLY A 91 23.07 -27.17 -6.24
N THR A 92 22.23 -26.65 -5.36
CA THR A 92 21.23 -25.62 -5.68
C THR A 92 21.51 -24.27 -5.03
N GLY A 93 22.41 -24.21 -4.04
CA GLY A 93 22.64 -23.03 -3.21
C GLY A 93 21.49 -22.69 -2.27
N VAL A 94 20.44 -23.52 -2.23
CA VAL A 94 19.26 -23.32 -1.38
C VAL A 94 19.65 -23.47 0.08
N LYS A 95 19.38 -22.43 0.87
CA LYS A 95 19.62 -22.44 2.31
C LYS A 95 18.34 -22.89 3.02
N THR A 96 18.45 -23.93 3.82
CA THR A 96 17.37 -24.45 4.65
C THR A 96 17.70 -24.20 6.11
N THR A 97 16.85 -23.44 6.80
CA THR A 97 16.93 -23.17 8.23
C THR A 97 15.76 -23.87 8.91
N ILE A 98 16.06 -24.87 9.73
CA ILE A 98 15.10 -25.56 10.59
C ILE A 98 15.24 -25.03 12.01
N SER A 99 14.23 -24.30 12.49
CA SER A 99 14.19 -23.84 13.88
C SER A 99 13.22 -24.71 14.69
N THR A 100 13.69 -25.26 15.80
CA THR A 100 12.89 -26.04 16.75
C THR A 100 12.81 -25.32 18.07
N GLY A 101 11.67 -24.70 18.36
CA GLY A 101 11.39 -24.11 19.67
C GLY A 101 10.99 -25.19 20.67
N ILE A 102 11.58 -25.13 21.86
CA ILE A 102 11.41 -26.10 22.94
C ILE A 102 11.03 -25.33 24.19
N ALA A 103 9.74 -25.40 24.56
CA ALA A 103 9.24 -24.82 25.79
C ALA A 103 9.50 -25.78 26.95
N ASP A 104 10.11 -25.30 28.04
CA ASP A 104 10.45 -26.08 29.24
C ASP A 104 11.32 -27.32 28.93
N ALA A 105 12.49 -27.09 28.35
CA ALA A 105 13.34 -28.14 27.76
C ALA A 105 13.82 -29.22 28.73
N SER A 106 13.93 -28.90 30.02
CA SER A 106 14.29 -29.84 31.08
C SER A 106 13.08 -30.49 31.75
N GLY A 107 11.87 -30.01 31.48
CA GLY A 107 10.65 -30.48 32.12
C GLY A 107 10.16 -31.79 31.51
N VAL A 108 9.50 -32.62 32.33
CA VAL A 108 8.79 -33.83 31.88
C VAL A 108 7.65 -33.54 30.89
N TRP A 109 7.28 -32.27 30.77
CA TRP A 109 6.24 -31.76 29.87
C TRP A 109 6.83 -30.80 28.81
N ALA A 110 8.04 -31.10 28.33
CA ALA A 110 8.67 -30.32 27.26
C ALA A 110 7.83 -30.41 25.98
N VAL A 111 7.50 -29.26 25.38
CA VAL A 111 6.76 -29.20 24.10
C VAL A 111 7.68 -28.65 23.02
N ARG A 112 7.67 -29.29 21.85
CA ARG A 112 8.54 -28.93 20.72
C ARG A 112 7.70 -28.55 19.51
N ARG A 113 8.06 -27.45 18.85
CA ARG A 113 7.52 -27.05 17.55
C ARG A 113 8.68 -26.82 16.59
N LYS A 114 8.58 -27.38 15.39
CA LYS A 114 9.59 -27.28 14.34
C LYS A 114 9.02 -26.46 13.19
N LEU A 115 9.74 -25.41 12.80
CA LEU A 115 9.51 -24.62 11.61
C LEU A 115 10.66 -24.84 10.64
N THR A 116 10.35 -24.89 9.35
CA THR A 116 11.35 -25.01 8.28
C THR A 116 11.21 -23.80 7.38
N TYR A 117 12.28 -23.04 7.26
CA TYR A 117 12.39 -21.91 6.36
C TYR A 117 13.38 -22.27 5.25
N VAL A 118 12.96 -22.13 4.01
CA VAL A 118 13.80 -22.40 2.83
C VAL A 118 13.95 -21.09 2.08
N SER A 119 15.16 -20.56 2.01
CA SER A 119 15.47 -19.45 1.11
C SER A 119 16.18 -19.99 -0.12
N SER A 120 15.60 -19.72 -1.29
CA SER A 120 16.27 -19.96 -2.56
C SER A 120 17.51 -19.09 -2.62
N GLY A 121 18.69 -19.70 -2.55
CA GLY A 121 19.92 -18.99 -2.87
C GLY A 121 19.81 -18.50 -4.29
N SER A 122 19.82 -17.19 -4.51
CA SER A 122 20.11 -16.66 -5.83
C SER A 122 21.49 -17.20 -6.22
N GLY A 123 21.52 -18.02 -7.26
CA GLY A 123 22.76 -18.64 -7.72
C GLY A 123 23.81 -17.57 -8.01
N GLY A 124 24.90 -17.62 -7.24
CA GLY A 124 26.25 -17.34 -7.74
C GLY A 124 26.53 -15.95 -8.30
N GLY A 125 26.28 -14.90 -7.54
CA GLY A 125 27.16 -13.72 -7.53
C GLY A 125 27.89 -13.71 -6.19
N SER A 126 29.20 -13.87 -6.17
CA SER A 126 30.01 -13.83 -4.94
C SER A 126 29.98 -12.44 -4.32
N GLY A 127 28.94 -12.15 -3.57
CA GLY A 127 28.80 -11.00 -2.70
C GLY A 127 28.29 -11.51 -1.36
N THR A 128 29.21 -11.72 -0.42
CA THR A 128 28.87 -11.90 0.98
C THR A 128 28.30 -10.59 1.51
N GLY A 129 26.99 -10.48 1.49
CA GLY A 129 26.24 -9.40 2.12
C GLY A 129 24.85 -9.91 2.46
N ALA A 130 24.23 -9.28 3.46
CA ALA A 130 22.78 -9.23 3.63
C ALA A 130 22.10 -8.77 2.30
N PRO A 131 20.82 -8.37 2.24
CA PRO A 131 20.52 -7.22 1.40
C PRO A 131 21.54 -6.13 1.73
N THR A 132 22.63 -6.06 0.96
CA THR A 132 23.59 -4.97 1.06
C THR A 132 22.75 -3.74 0.79
N ALA A 133 22.74 -2.77 1.72
CA ALA A 133 22.38 -1.41 1.39
C ALA A 133 23.02 -1.14 0.02
N VAL A 134 22.19 -0.86 -0.99
CA VAL A 134 22.71 -0.70 -2.34
C VAL A 134 23.70 0.44 -2.24
N PRO A 135 24.98 0.26 -2.64
CA PRO A 135 25.92 1.37 -2.59
C PRO A 135 25.26 2.57 -3.27
N THR A 136 25.28 3.72 -2.60
CA THR A 136 24.74 5.04 -2.98
C THR A 136 25.14 5.53 -4.39
N GLY A 137 25.85 4.72 -5.17
CA GLY A 137 26.50 5.08 -6.41
C GLY A 137 25.73 4.88 -7.71
N THR A 138 24.46 4.44 -7.74
CA THR A 138 23.72 4.46 -9.02
C THR A 138 22.21 4.65 -8.88
N ILE A 139 21.77 5.78 -8.31
CA ILE A 139 20.77 6.54 -9.06
C ILE A 139 21.53 6.99 -10.30
N ALA A 140 21.46 6.22 -11.39
CA ALA A 140 21.99 6.67 -12.65
C ALA A 140 21.30 8.01 -12.91
N GLY A 141 22.05 9.12 -12.85
CA GLY A 141 21.53 10.44 -13.14
C GLY A 141 20.87 10.37 -14.49
N GLY A 142 19.56 10.16 -14.50
CA GLY A 142 18.80 10.01 -15.70
C GLY A 142 18.98 11.31 -16.46
N THR A 143 19.50 11.23 -17.67
CA THR A 143 19.55 12.34 -18.61
C THR A 143 18.11 12.66 -19.04
N GLY A 144 17.30 13.18 -18.11
CA GLY A 144 16.13 13.96 -18.48
C GLY A 144 16.62 15.22 -19.18
N ASN A 145 15.93 15.66 -20.22
CA ASN A 145 16.26 16.86 -20.98
C ASN A 145 16.13 18.18 -20.16
N SER A 146 15.95 18.12 -18.83
CA SER A 146 15.93 19.27 -17.93
C SER A 146 17.15 19.24 -16.99
N THR A 147 17.82 20.38 -16.93
CA THR A 147 19.19 20.67 -16.45
C THR A 147 19.43 20.52 -14.94
N GLY A 148 18.71 19.65 -14.22
CA GLY A 148 18.94 19.42 -12.80
C GLY A 148 20.28 18.71 -12.55
N THR A 149 21.12 19.26 -11.66
CA THR A 149 22.35 18.56 -11.22
C THR A 149 22.06 17.80 -9.93
N PHE A 150 22.26 16.48 -9.93
CA PHE A 150 22.24 15.66 -8.73
C PHE A 150 23.63 15.66 -8.13
N THR A 151 23.76 16.22 -6.93
CA THR A 151 25.01 16.16 -6.19
C THR A 151 24.75 15.48 -4.87
N LEU A 152 25.50 14.43 -4.56
CA LEU A 152 25.65 14.02 -3.17
C LEU A 152 26.35 15.17 -2.44
N GLY A 153 25.68 15.73 -1.44
CA GLY A 153 26.19 16.87 -0.69
C GLY A 153 25.94 16.68 0.79
N ASN A 154 26.87 17.17 1.62
CA ASN A 154 26.63 17.25 3.05
C ASN A 154 25.56 18.30 3.29
N TYR A 155 24.41 17.85 3.77
CA TYR A 155 23.31 18.72 4.13
C TYR A 155 23.28 18.86 5.66
N TYR A 156 23.23 20.10 6.18
CA TYR A 156 23.27 20.43 7.61
C TYR A 156 24.34 19.75 8.49
N GLY A 157 25.49 19.38 7.93
CA GLY A 157 26.71 19.14 8.72
C GLY A 157 27.11 17.69 9.00
N ASN A 158 26.59 16.68 8.26
CA ASN A 158 27.27 15.41 7.92
C ASN A 158 26.35 14.35 7.26
N GLU A 159 25.09 14.65 6.98
CA GLU A 159 24.18 13.69 6.35
C GLU A 159 24.34 13.73 4.83
N GLY A 160 24.59 12.56 4.23
CA GLY A 160 24.85 12.38 2.82
C GLY A 160 23.56 12.34 2.02
N ALA A 161 22.92 13.49 1.80
CA ALA A 161 21.68 13.57 1.06
C ALA A 161 21.90 13.73 -0.46
N VAL A 162 20.99 13.17 -1.25
CA VAL A 162 20.81 13.52 -2.66
C VAL A 162 20.22 14.92 -2.73
N LYS A 163 21.09 15.88 -3.03
CA LYS A 163 20.69 17.27 -3.25
C LYS A 163 20.28 17.47 -4.71
N VAL A 164 19.06 17.96 -4.89
CA VAL A 164 18.56 18.44 -6.19
C VAL A 164 18.70 19.95 -6.18
N THR A 165 19.67 20.45 -6.94
CA THR A 165 19.83 21.89 -7.14
C THR A 165 19.12 22.26 -8.42
N GLY A 166 18.05 23.05 -8.31
CA GLY A 166 17.44 23.67 -9.47
C GLY A 166 18.43 24.63 -10.11
N VAL A 167 18.80 24.39 -11.37
CA VAL A 167 19.43 25.44 -12.17
C VAL A 167 18.33 26.43 -12.47
N LYS A 168 18.37 27.62 -11.84
CA LYS A 168 17.49 28.75 -12.17
C LYS A 168 17.47 28.84 -13.70
N GLY A 169 16.30 28.56 -14.28
CA GLY A 169 16.15 28.46 -15.72
C GLY A 169 16.72 29.70 -16.41
N ASP A 170 17.23 29.48 -17.62
CA ASP A 170 17.58 30.54 -18.57
C ASP A 170 16.52 31.64 -18.54
N VAL A 171 16.93 32.91 -18.65
CA VAL A 171 16.06 34.08 -18.47
C VAL A 171 14.80 34.06 -19.36
N ASP A 172 14.85 33.25 -20.42
CA ASP A 172 13.79 33.10 -21.42
C ASP A 172 12.78 31.97 -21.12
N ASN A 173 13.06 31.09 -20.15
CA ASN A 173 12.10 30.07 -19.70
C ASN A 173 12.17 29.85 -18.17
N PRO A 174 11.58 30.76 -17.37
CA PRO A 174 11.57 30.68 -15.90
C PRO A 174 10.80 29.46 -15.34
N TYR A 175 10.25 28.59 -16.20
CA TYR A 175 9.43 27.44 -15.83
C TYR A 175 10.14 26.10 -16.03
N SER A 176 11.47 26.07 -16.18
CA SER A 176 12.22 24.81 -16.27
C SER A 176 12.39 24.17 -14.89
N TYR A 177 11.57 23.17 -14.58
CA TYR A 177 11.59 22.46 -13.29
C TYR A 177 12.59 21.28 -13.29
N PRO A 178 13.42 21.12 -12.25
CA PRO A 178 14.31 19.97 -12.13
C PRO A 178 13.51 18.72 -11.76
N GLU A 179 13.58 17.67 -12.58
CA GLU A 179 12.93 16.38 -12.32
C GLU A 179 13.96 15.29 -12.08
N ALA A 180 13.69 14.41 -11.11
CA ALA A 180 14.54 13.25 -10.83
C ALA A 180 13.79 11.95 -11.10
N TYR A 181 14.45 11.01 -11.76
CA TYR A 181 13.90 9.68 -11.94
C TYR A 181 14.94 8.67 -11.47
N GLY A 182 14.65 8.05 -10.33
CA GLY A 182 15.42 6.93 -9.80
C GLY A 182 14.85 5.62 -10.34
N ALA A 183 15.45 5.11 -11.41
CA ALA A 183 15.12 3.78 -11.90
C ALA A 183 16.09 2.76 -11.30
N PRO A 184 15.62 1.66 -10.71
CA PRO A 184 16.48 0.50 -10.61
C PRO A 184 16.92 0.08 -12.02
N THR A 185 18.22 0.21 -12.34
CA THR A 185 18.85 -0.22 -13.61
C THR A 185 19.04 -1.75 -13.70
N TRP A 186 18.23 -2.52 -13.00
CA TRP A 186 18.47 -3.94 -12.74
C TRP A 186 18.09 -4.76 -13.97
N THR A 187 18.87 -5.81 -14.26
CA THR A 187 18.49 -6.85 -15.23
C THR A 187 17.22 -7.60 -14.82
N THR A 188 16.83 -7.50 -13.55
CA THR A 188 15.57 -8.02 -12.97
C THR A 188 14.98 -6.98 -12.03
N ASN A 189 13.97 -6.24 -12.49
CA ASN A 189 13.21 -5.30 -11.66
C ASN A 189 12.45 -6.08 -10.56
N PRO A 190 12.69 -5.81 -9.25
CA PRO A 190 12.08 -6.56 -8.14
C PRO A 190 10.55 -6.41 -8.09
N PHE A 191 10.01 -5.27 -8.51
CA PHE A 191 8.56 -5.07 -8.57
C PHE A 191 7.93 -5.92 -9.68
N CYS A 192 8.62 -6.08 -10.83
CA CYS A 192 8.16 -7.00 -11.87
C CYS A 192 8.04 -8.42 -11.37
N GLN A 193 9.09 -8.88 -10.67
CA GLN A 193 9.10 -10.22 -10.14
C GLN A 193 8.00 -10.41 -9.09
N ALA A 194 7.79 -9.42 -8.21
CA ALA A 194 6.72 -9.45 -7.23
C ALA A 194 5.33 -9.46 -7.87
N TRP A 195 5.13 -8.68 -8.93
CA TRP A 195 3.89 -8.63 -9.70
C TRP A 195 3.61 -9.97 -10.38
N LEU A 196 4.60 -10.56 -11.06
CA LEU A 196 4.48 -11.89 -11.67
C LEU A 196 4.16 -12.96 -10.62
N ASN A 197 4.89 -12.97 -9.49
CA ASN A 197 4.72 -13.95 -8.42
C ASN A 197 3.39 -13.83 -7.67
N SER A 198 2.76 -12.66 -7.72
CA SER A 198 1.48 -12.39 -7.08
C SER A 198 0.29 -12.54 -8.03
N GLY A 199 0.51 -13.18 -9.19
CA GLY A 199 -0.54 -13.45 -10.16
C GLY A 199 -1.02 -12.19 -10.88
N LYS A 200 -0.08 -11.29 -11.19
CA LYS A 200 -0.33 -9.98 -11.84
C LYS A 200 -1.09 -8.99 -10.96
N TYR A 201 -0.80 -9.02 -9.68
CA TYR A 201 -1.20 -8.04 -8.67
C TYR A 201 0.08 -7.54 -8.00
N LEU A 202 0.16 -6.27 -7.60
CA LEU A 202 1.38 -5.72 -7.01
C LEU A 202 1.05 -5.02 -5.68
N SER A 203 1.78 -5.39 -4.64
CA SER A 203 1.67 -4.78 -3.30
C SER A 203 3.04 -4.29 -2.85
N TYR A 204 3.15 -3.02 -2.51
CA TYR A 204 4.41 -2.43 -2.05
C TYR A 204 4.16 -1.25 -1.12
N ASP A 205 5.16 -0.99 -0.29
CA ASP A 205 5.29 0.24 0.48
C ASP A 205 6.48 1.02 -0.05
N VAL A 206 6.35 2.35 -0.13
CA VAL A 206 7.47 3.25 -0.40
C VAL A 206 7.49 4.32 0.66
N GLN A 207 8.66 4.53 1.25
CA GLN A 207 8.96 5.52 2.25
C GLN A 207 9.98 6.49 1.69
N LEU A 208 9.73 7.78 1.89
CA LEU A 208 10.59 8.86 1.45
C LEU A 208 10.79 9.84 2.61
N LYS A 209 12.05 10.08 2.98
CA LYS A 209 12.44 11.12 3.93
C LYS A 209 12.82 12.39 3.18
N LEU A 210 12.22 13.49 3.60
CA LEU A 210 12.23 14.75 2.88
C LEU A 210 12.74 15.86 3.78
N SER A 211 13.67 16.67 3.26
CA SER A 211 14.07 17.91 3.92
C SER A 211 14.16 19.04 2.92
N GLU A 212 13.91 20.21 3.44
CA GLU A 212 13.89 21.44 2.67
C GLU A 212 14.78 22.50 3.30
N GLU A 213 15.53 23.20 2.44
CA GLU A 213 16.28 24.38 2.84
C GLU A 213 15.37 25.58 2.69
N HIS A 214 14.99 26.19 3.81
CA HIS A 214 14.23 27.43 3.75
C HIS A 214 15.07 28.64 4.16
N ASP A 215 15.34 29.52 3.20
CA ASP A 215 15.78 30.90 3.45
C ASP A 215 14.53 31.81 3.60
N ARG A 216 13.86 31.77 4.76
CA ARG A 216 12.93 32.77 5.33
C ARG A 216 11.90 33.48 4.40
N ALA A 217 11.43 32.91 3.30
CA ALA A 217 10.48 33.57 2.39
C ALA A 217 9.18 32.75 2.24
N PRO A 218 7.99 33.28 2.59
CA PRO A 218 6.77 32.48 2.73
C PRO A 218 6.40 31.71 1.45
N ALA A 219 6.65 30.41 1.48
CA ALA A 219 6.52 29.44 0.41
C ALA A 219 5.26 28.56 0.50
N THR A 220 4.52 28.45 -0.61
CA THR A 220 3.33 27.58 -0.80
C THR A 220 3.70 26.28 -1.50
N TRP A 221 2.96 25.18 -1.40
CA TRP A 221 3.46 23.84 -1.75
C TRP A 221 2.58 23.10 -2.85
N VAL A 222 2.92 22.87 -4.15
CA VAL A 222 2.31 21.75 -5.00
C VAL A 222 3.21 20.84 -5.90
N LEU A 223 3.15 19.49 -5.82
CA LEU A 223 3.96 18.51 -6.62
C LEU A 223 3.00 17.63 -7.39
N GLY A 224 3.20 17.63 -8.70
CA GLY A 224 2.84 16.58 -9.61
C GLY A 224 3.79 16.69 -10.79
N GLN A 225 4.20 15.54 -11.33
CA GLN A 225 5.16 15.40 -12.43
C GLN A 225 4.82 16.35 -13.62
N HIS A 226 5.82 16.93 -14.31
CA HIS A 226 5.74 17.56 -15.65
C HIS A 226 6.57 16.70 -16.64
N TYR A 227 6.58 17.00 -17.95
CA TYR A 227 7.58 16.50 -18.91
C TYR A 227 7.61 17.46 -20.09
N ASN A 228 8.81 17.75 -20.56
CA ASN A 228 9.09 18.69 -21.65
C ASN A 228 8.73 18.14 -23.04
N TYR A 229 8.18 19.05 -23.85
CA TYR A 229 8.09 18.95 -25.29
C TYR A 229 9.50 18.97 -25.91
N ASP A 230 9.78 18.03 -26.81
CA ASP A 230 10.61 18.32 -27.98
C ASP A 230 9.65 18.69 -29.11
N ALA A 231 9.11 19.92 -29.02
CA ALA A 231 8.64 20.58 -30.22
C ALA A 231 9.87 21.27 -30.81
N VAL A 232 10.46 20.62 -31.82
CA VAL A 232 10.93 21.40 -32.96
C VAL A 232 9.78 22.34 -33.32
N VAL A 233 9.98 23.63 -33.06
CA VAL A 233 9.14 24.69 -33.58
C VAL A 233 9.20 24.54 -35.10
N ARG A 234 8.28 23.75 -35.68
CA ARG A 234 7.87 23.98 -37.04
C ARG A 234 6.95 25.16 -36.97
N ASP A 235 7.55 26.30 -37.24
CA ASP A 235 6.87 27.54 -37.55
C ASP A 235 5.74 27.24 -38.54
N TRP A 236 4.50 27.25 -38.05
CA TRP A 236 3.30 27.15 -38.88
C TRP A 236 2.93 28.55 -39.36
N GLY A 237 3.91 29.17 -40.02
CA GLY A 237 3.88 30.53 -40.48
C GLY A 237 5.19 30.85 -41.16
N GLY A 238 5.36 30.38 -42.40
CA GLY A 238 6.40 30.93 -43.27
C GLY A 238 6.11 32.39 -43.57
N ASN A 239 6.40 33.29 -42.63
CA ASN A 239 6.48 34.72 -42.82
C ASN A 239 7.53 35.29 -41.86
N ASP A 240 8.64 35.72 -42.44
CA ASP A 240 9.57 36.69 -41.89
C ASP A 240 8.80 37.82 -41.17
N LEU A 241 8.89 37.86 -39.85
CA LEU A 241 8.80 39.11 -39.10
C LEU A 241 10.21 39.68 -38.95
N LEU A 242 10.83 39.95 -40.10
CA LEU A 242 11.75 41.06 -40.19
C LEU A 242 10.94 42.32 -39.88
N CYS A 243 11.33 43.02 -38.80
CA CYS A 243 11.12 44.45 -38.70
C CYS A 243 11.71 45.09 -39.96
N ASN A 244 10.88 45.25 -40.99
CA ASN A 244 11.21 46.04 -42.15
C ASN A 244 11.00 47.50 -41.78
N ASP A 245 12.10 48.12 -41.37
CA ASP A 245 12.28 49.56 -41.30
C ASP A 245 11.79 50.22 -42.60
N ARG A 246 10.66 50.93 -42.50
CA ARG A 246 10.56 52.33 -42.93
C ARG A 246 9.20 52.93 -42.57
N ASN A 247 9.26 53.95 -41.73
CA ASN A 247 8.25 54.97 -41.49
C ASN A 247 7.05 54.61 -40.61
N HIS A 248 7.24 54.39 -39.30
CA HIS A 248 6.45 55.11 -38.28
C HIS A 248 7.07 54.91 -36.89
N GLY A 249 7.21 56.01 -36.15
CA GLY A 249 7.85 56.05 -34.85
C GLY A 249 7.03 55.34 -33.77
N CYS A 250 7.68 54.43 -33.05
CA CYS A 250 7.25 54.00 -31.73
C CYS A 250 8.03 54.78 -30.67
N THR A 251 7.60 56.02 -30.44
CA THR A 251 7.92 56.77 -29.22
C THR A 251 6.75 56.60 -28.26
N GLY A 252 7.00 55.94 -27.12
CA GLY A 252 6.04 55.67 -26.06
C GLY A 252 6.40 54.30 -25.48
N GLY A 253 7.17 54.18 -24.39
CA GLY A 253 7.08 54.98 -23.18
C GLY A 253 6.01 54.41 -22.27
N ASP A 254 6.11 53.11 -21.95
CA ASP A 254 5.41 52.50 -20.82
C ASP A 254 6.38 51.52 -20.13
N TYR A 255 7.21 52.07 -19.25
CA TYR A 255 7.82 51.30 -18.18
C TYR A 255 6.70 50.95 -17.19
N PHE A 256 6.08 49.78 -17.34
CA PHE A 256 5.39 49.13 -16.24
C PHE A 256 6.45 48.63 -15.25
N SER A 257 7.01 49.55 -14.46
CA SER A 257 7.62 49.28 -13.16
C SER A 257 6.49 49.03 -12.16
N GLY A 258 5.67 48.01 -12.41
CA GLY A 258 4.87 47.40 -11.37
C GLY A 258 5.81 46.50 -10.60
N TRP A 259 6.07 46.82 -9.33
CA TRP A 259 6.62 45.87 -8.38
C TRP A 259 5.56 44.78 -8.24
N ALA A 260 5.60 43.79 -9.14
CA ALA A 260 4.90 42.55 -8.96
C ALA A 260 5.49 41.96 -7.68
N ASN A 261 4.67 41.88 -6.63
CA ASN A 261 4.93 40.94 -5.56
C ASN A 261 4.81 39.55 -6.20
N VAL A 262 5.90 39.11 -6.81
CA VAL A 262 6.05 37.75 -7.26
C VAL A 262 6.25 36.96 -5.98
N VAL A 263 5.28 36.11 -5.67
CA VAL A 263 5.31 35.22 -4.51
C VAL A 263 4.99 33.83 -5.02
N TYR A 264 5.61 32.82 -4.42
CA TYR A 264 6.05 31.63 -5.14
C TYR A 264 5.53 30.34 -4.51
N VAL A 265 5.56 29.26 -5.31
CA VAL A 265 4.92 27.97 -5.03
C VAL A 265 5.94 26.84 -5.29
N PHE A 266 5.96 25.80 -4.47
CA PHE A 266 7.10 24.93 -4.16
C PHE A 266 6.68 23.47 -3.97
N ASN A 267 7.52 22.41 -3.99
CA ASN A 267 7.03 21.07 -3.59
C ASN A 267 7.92 19.86 -3.36
N LEU A 268 7.41 18.95 -2.51
CA LEU A 268 8.05 17.69 -2.08
C LEU A 268 7.06 16.51 -1.99
N GLY A 269 7.36 15.43 -2.72
CA GLY A 269 6.55 14.20 -2.72
C GLY A 269 7.16 13.06 -3.52
N GLY A 270 6.57 11.87 -3.39
CA GLY A 270 6.95 10.66 -4.11
C GLY A 270 5.92 10.28 -5.17
N LEU A 271 6.38 9.82 -6.33
CA LEU A 271 5.53 9.24 -7.37
C LEU A 271 5.61 7.72 -7.33
N PHE A 272 4.45 7.11 -7.50
CA PHE A 272 4.30 5.68 -7.63
C PHE A 272 3.66 5.40 -8.99
N ARG A 273 4.34 4.63 -9.82
CA ARG A 273 3.86 4.21 -11.12
C ARG A 273 3.89 2.70 -11.17
N MET A 274 2.77 2.09 -11.56
CA MET A 274 2.64 0.63 -11.62
C MET A 274 2.79 0.10 -13.05
N VAL A 275 2.76 0.94 -14.09
CA VAL A 275 2.78 0.50 -15.49
C VAL A 275 3.95 1.12 -16.26
N GLY A 276 4.47 0.38 -17.25
CA GLY A 276 5.52 0.79 -18.18
C GLY A 276 5.49 2.27 -18.59
N LEU A 277 6.69 2.89 -18.70
CA LEU A 277 6.97 4.28 -19.09
C LEU A 277 6.62 4.52 -20.57
N ASN A 278 5.39 4.25 -20.99
CA ASN A 278 4.84 5.10 -22.03
C ASN A 278 4.56 6.46 -21.35
N PRO A 279 5.06 7.60 -21.86
CA PRO A 279 4.70 8.94 -21.38
C PRO A 279 3.18 9.22 -21.37
N GLN A 280 2.38 8.29 -21.90
CA GLN A 280 0.93 8.27 -21.91
C GLN A 280 0.26 7.45 -20.78
N THR A 281 0.97 6.97 -19.75
CA THR A 281 0.33 6.22 -18.66
C THR A 281 0.04 7.08 -17.43
N THR A 282 -1.14 6.90 -16.84
CA THR A 282 -1.53 7.59 -15.60
C THR A 282 -0.64 7.17 -14.42
N ALA A 283 -0.26 8.12 -13.55
CA ALA A 283 0.56 7.89 -12.34
C ALA A 283 -0.08 8.54 -11.11
N TYR A 284 0.22 8.04 -9.90
CA TYR A 284 -0.29 8.54 -8.63
C TYR A 284 0.89 9.17 -7.94
N GLY A 285 0.65 10.27 -7.25
CA GLY A 285 1.64 10.82 -6.36
C GLY A 285 1.03 11.12 -5.00
N LEU A 286 1.90 11.09 -4.01
CA LEU A 286 1.62 11.49 -2.65
C LEU A 286 2.61 12.59 -2.31
N SER A 287 2.10 13.75 -1.88
CA SER A 287 2.94 14.91 -1.59
C SER A 287 2.46 15.67 -0.36
N PHE A 288 3.38 16.43 0.23
CA PHE A 288 3.02 17.58 1.04
C PHE A 288 2.61 18.73 0.10
N TYR A 289 1.46 19.32 0.36
CA TYR A 289 0.80 20.33 -0.46
C TYR A 289 0.43 21.54 0.40
N ARG A 290 0.30 22.72 -0.17
CA ARG A 290 -0.17 23.97 0.39
C ARG A 290 -0.64 24.85 -0.74
N THR A 291 -1.87 25.29 -0.67
CA THR A 291 -2.47 26.16 -1.69
C THR A 291 -1.73 27.48 -1.78
N SER A 292 -1.80 28.11 -2.95
CA SER A 292 -1.40 29.52 -3.14
C SER A 292 -2.60 30.41 -3.41
N THR A 293 -2.46 31.68 -3.06
CA THR A 293 -3.44 32.75 -3.35
C THR A 293 -3.36 33.23 -4.80
N LEU A 294 -2.34 32.83 -5.55
CA LEU A 294 -2.02 33.43 -6.85
C LEU A 294 -2.58 32.63 -8.02
N ALA A 295 -3.01 33.36 -9.05
CA ALA A 295 -3.61 32.77 -10.26
C ALA A 295 -2.63 32.05 -11.20
N ASN A 296 -1.30 32.16 -10.95
CA ASN A 296 -0.23 31.65 -11.81
C ASN A 296 0.86 30.96 -10.99
N ASP A 297 0.49 30.08 -10.08
CA ASP A 297 1.42 29.35 -9.24
C ASP A 297 2.20 28.22 -9.95
N GLY A 298 1.95 28.03 -11.25
CA GLY A 298 2.51 26.91 -12.01
C GLY A 298 1.89 25.56 -11.64
N THR A 299 0.86 25.58 -10.80
CA THR A 299 0.09 24.40 -10.41
C THR A 299 -1.11 24.33 -11.34
N ASP A 300 -1.44 23.11 -11.75
CA ASP A 300 -2.60 22.92 -12.59
C ASP A 300 -3.84 23.29 -11.77
N GLU A 301 -4.79 24.03 -12.33
CA GLU A 301 -6.02 24.43 -11.63
C GLU A 301 -6.76 23.20 -11.06
N TYR A 302 -6.58 22.03 -11.70
CA TYR A 302 -7.13 20.75 -11.27
C TYR A 302 -6.41 20.11 -10.07
N MET A 303 -5.26 20.63 -9.63
CA MET A 303 -4.56 20.22 -8.41
C MET A 303 -5.02 20.99 -7.17
N ARG A 304 -5.68 22.12 -7.33
CA ARG A 304 -6.18 22.94 -6.21
C ARG A 304 -7.55 22.44 -5.73
N PRO A 305 -7.67 21.87 -4.52
CA PRO A 305 -8.98 21.56 -3.96
C PRO A 305 -9.71 22.87 -3.64
N SER A 306 -10.92 23.05 -4.17
CA SER A 306 -11.72 24.26 -3.92
C SER A 306 -12.15 24.41 -2.45
N THR A 307 -12.06 23.33 -1.68
CA THR A 307 -12.40 23.27 -0.26
C THR A 307 -11.21 23.47 0.68
N LEU A 308 -9.98 23.51 0.15
CA LEU A 308 -8.79 23.79 0.94
C LEU A 308 -8.56 25.31 0.92
N GLY A 309 -8.47 25.93 2.09
CA GLY A 309 -8.29 27.37 2.23
C GLY A 309 -6.95 27.81 1.65
N GLU A 310 -6.77 29.12 1.51
CA GLU A 310 -5.53 29.69 0.97
C GLU A 310 -4.38 29.55 1.97
N ASN A 311 -3.19 29.20 1.47
CA ASN A 311 -1.99 28.90 2.25
C ASN A 311 -2.15 27.78 3.29
N GLU A 312 -3.17 26.93 3.17
CA GLU A 312 -3.37 25.80 4.08
C GLU A 312 -2.52 24.59 3.64
N PRO A 313 -1.64 24.06 4.50
CA PRO A 313 -0.88 22.85 4.20
C PRO A 313 -1.79 21.61 4.25
N ALA A 314 -1.40 20.57 3.52
CA ALA A 314 -2.13 19.32 3.39
C ALA A 314 -1.19 18.17 2.97
N ILE A 315 -1.59 16.94 3.24
CA ILE A 315 -1.08 15.77 2.51
C ILE A 315 -2.06 15.50 1.37
N MET A 316 -1.55 15.40 0.14
CA MET A 316 -2.38 15.24 -1.05
C MET A 316 -2.03 13.99 -1.83
N LEU A 317 -3.06 13.20 -2.12
CA LEU A 317 -3.03 12.15 -3.12
C LEU A 317 -3.55 12.72 -4.43
N PHE A 318 -2.81 12.55 -5.52
CA PHE A 318 -3.22 13.02 -6.85
C PHE A 318 -2.96 11.95 -7.92
N SER A 319 -3.64 12.08 -9.06
CA SER A 319 -3.29 11.36 -10.28
C SER A 319 -2.77 12.32 -11.34
N ARG A 320 -1.90 11.84 -12.21
CA ARG A 320 -1.52 12.51 -13.45
C ARG A 320 -1.96 11.64 -14.61
N ASP A 321 -2.81 12.14 -15.50
CA ASP A 321 -3.23 11.40 -16.69
C ASP A 321 -2.21 11.56 -17.83
N GLY A 322 -1.79 10.43 -18.40
CA GLY A 322 -0.74 10.41 -19.42
C GLY A 322 -1.29 10.69 -20.83
N GLY A 323 -1.16 11.93 -21.31
CA GLY A 323 -1.48 12.27 -22.69
C GLY A 323 -0.71 13.49 -23.17
N ALA A 324 0.44 13.30 -23.83
CA ALA A 324 1.35 14.37 -24.26
C ALA A 324 0.70 15.46 -25.15
N ASN A 325 -0.43 15.15 -25.79
CA ASN A 325 -1.07 16.01 -26.79
C ASN A 325 -2.42 16.60 -26.37
N THR A 326 -2.94 16.28 -25.18
CA THR A 326 -4.31 16.67 -24.77
C THR A 326 -4.37 17.61 -23.57
N GLY A 327 -3.23 18.18 -23.16
CA GLY A 327 -3.12 18.88 -21.88
C GLY A 327 -3.14 17.85 -20.76
N GLN A 328 -1.96 17.37 -20.37
CA GLN A 328 -1.83 16.45 -19.25
C GLN A 328 -2.30 17.16 -17.98
N GLN A 329 -3.40 16.69 -17.40
CA GLN A 329 -3.93 17.28 -16.19
C GLN A 329 -3.52 16.45 -14.99
N SER A 330 -2.88 17.10 -14.03
CA SER A 330 -2.72 16.52 -12.70
C SER A 330 -3.98 16.86 -11.92
N ARG A 331 -4.59 15.87 -11.28
CA ARG A 331 -5.86 16.02 -10.56
C ARG A 331 -5.69 15.52 -9.15
N TRP A 332 -5.99 16.36 -8.16
CA TRP A 332 -6.08 15.90 -6.78
C TRP A 332 -7.20 14.85 -6.67
N LEU A 333 -6.98 13.82 -5.88
CA LEU A 333 -7.92 12.71 -5.65
C LEU A 333 -8.43 12.71 -4.22
N ALA A 334 -7.55 12.92 -3.26
CA ALA A 334 -7.88 13.03 -1.85
C ALA A 334 -6.87 13.92 -1.16
N TYR A 335 -7.28 14.58 -0.09
CA TYR A 335 -6.34 15.32 0.76
C TYR A 335 -6.74 15.28 2.23
N MET A 336 -5.75 15.51 3.08
CA MET A 336 -5.89 15.72 4.53
C MET A 336 -5.24 17.07 4.86
N PRO A 337 -5.98 18.08 5.35
CA PRO A 337 -5.38 19.33 5.78
C PRO A 337 -4.42 19.07 6.96
N LEU A 338 -3.34 19.84 7.01
CA LEU A 338 -2.35 19.82 8.07
C LEU A 338 -2.48 21.07 8.93
N SER A 339 -2.01 20.97 10.16
CA SER A 339 -1.90 22.05 11.13
C SER A 339 -0.69 21.80 12.03
N VAL A 340 -0.30 22.81 12.80
CA VAL A 340 0.75 22.70 13.84
C VAL A 340 0.61 21.47 14.76
N ASN A 341 -0.62 20.99 14.98
CA ASN A 341 -0.90 19.84 15.83
C ASN A 341 -0.45 18.52 15.20
N ASN A 342 -0.21 18.49 13.88
CA ASN A 342 0.32 17.32 13.20
C ASN A 342 1.84 17.16 13.37
N PHE A 343 2.49 18.19 13.92
CA PHE A 343 3.93 18.33 14.15
C PHE A 343 4.82 18.21 12.91
N VAL A 344 4.28 17.92 11.74
CA VAL A 344 5.01 17.98 10.46
C VAL A 344 5.05 19.38 9.87
N VAL A 345 4.23 20.31 10.38
CA VAL A 345 4.30 21.74 10.05
C VAL A 345 4.65 22.57 11.28
N ASP A 346 5.35 23.69 11.06
CA ASP A 346 5.66 24.68 12.08
C ASP A 346 4.53 25.69 12.29
N ASP A 347 4.74 26.65 13.20
CA ASP A 347 3.78 27.68 13.59
C ASP A 347 3.47 28.70 12.49
N GLU A 348 4.21 28.67 11.39
CA GLU A 348 3.98 29.48 10.19
C GLU A 348 3.39 28.64 9.04
N ASP A 349 2.93 27.41 9.35
CA ASP A 349 2.36 26.43 8.44
C ASP A 349 3.36 25.96 7.34
N PHE A 350 4.67 26.03 7.61
CA PHE A 350 5.70 25.44 6.75
C PHE A 350 6.00 24.01 7.15
N LEU A 351 6.41 23.20 6.17
CA LEU A 351 6.86 21.84 6.42
C LEU A 351 8.15 21.89 7.26
N LYS A 352 8.17 21.19 8.40
CA LYS A 352 9.39 21.00 9.18
C LYS A 352 10.45 20.23 8.38
N ARG A 353 11.69 20.29 8.87
CA ARG A 353 12.79 19.50 8.29
C ARG A 353 12.63 18.02 8.60
N TRP A 354 13.12 17.18 7.71
CA TRP A 354 13.21 15.71 7.88
C TRP A 354 11.87 15.01 8.13
N ASN A 355 10.81 15.51 7.51
CA ASN A 355 9.53 14.82 7.50
C ASN A 355 9.61 13.57 6.62
N THR A 356 8.99 12.49 7.11
CA THR A 356 8.85 11.25 6.36
C THR A 356 7.44 11.13 5.83
N LEU A 357 7.33 10.78 4.55
CA LEU A 357 6.08 10.45 3.89
C LEU A 357 6.16 9.03 3.36
N LEU A 358 5.14 8.23 3.63
CA LEU A 358 5.10 6.83 3.22
C LEU A 358 3.76 6.52 2.58
N ALA A 359 3.81 5.88 1.42
CA ALA A 359 2.63 5.34 0.76
C ALA A 359 2.68 3.81 0.76
N ARG A 360 1.54 3.20 1.08
CA ARG A 360 1.29 1.77 0.83
C ARG A 360 0.31 1.66 -0.30
N VAL A 361 0.68 0.94 -1.34
CA VAL A 361 -0.19 0.67 -2.49
C VAL A 361 -0.37 -0.84 -2.62
N ILE A 362 -1.62 -1.27 -2.54
CA ILE A 362 -2.01 -2.66 -2.76
C ILE A 362 -2.93 -2.68 -3.97
N GLU A 363 -2.45 -3.24 -5.08
CA GLU A 363 -3.31 -3.66 -6.18
C GLU A 363 -3.82 -5.06 -5.87
N ALA A 364 -5.15 -5.21 -5.82
CA ALA A 364 -5.77 -6.48 -5.47
C ALA A 364 -7.12 -6.63 -6.16
N ALA A 365 -7.52 -7.88 -6.41
CA ALA A 365 -8.94 -8.19 -6.52
C ALA A 365 -9.59 -8.07 -5.15
N SER A 366 -10.91 -7.91 -5.09
CA SER A 366 -11.58 -7.86 -3.80
C SER A 366 -12.95 -8.50 -3.78
N ILE A 367 -13.28 -9.13 -2.64
CA ILE A 367 -14.60 -9.69 -2.36
C ILE A 367 -15.10 -9.07 -1.07
N LYS A 368 -16.27 -8.44 -1.11
CA LYS A 368 -16.95 -7.96 0.09
C LYS A 368 -17.92 -9.02 0.58
N LEU A 369 -17.79 -9.37 1.85
CA LEU A 369 -18.69 -10.29 2.53
C LEU A 369 -19.95 -9.55 2.97
N SER A 370 -21.06 -10.28 3.10
CA SER A 370 -22.26 -9.75 3.76
C SER A 370 -22.08 -9.56 5.27
N ALA A 371 -21.05 -10.20 5.86
CA ALA A 371 -20.74 -10.14 7.28
C ALA A 371 -19.90 -8.90 7.66
N SER A 372 -20.14 -8.37 8.86
CA SER A 372 -19.35 -7.29 9.48
C SER A 372 -18.14 -7.78 10.28
N SER A 373 -18.04 -9.10 10.50
CA SER A 373 -16.90 -9.71 11.19
C SER A 373 -16.62 -11.10 10.60
N ALA A 374 -15.34 -11.42 10.48
CA ALA A 374 -14.85 -12.71 10.02
C ALA A 374 -13.54 -13.05 10.76
N PRO A 375 -13.62 -13.43 12.05
CA PRO A 375 -12.43 -13.67 12.88
C PRO A 375 -11.65 -14.92 12.45
N ASN A 376 -12.33 -15.88 11.83
CA ASN A 376 -11.72 -17.14 11.37
C ASN A 376 -11.02 -17.01 10.01
N ILE A 377 -11.11 -15.85 9.35
CA ILE A 377 -10.42 -15.60 8.07
C ILE A 377 -9.08 -14.92 8.36
N ASN A 378 -8.00 -15.56 7.91
CA ASN A 378 -6.62 -15.12 8.07
C ASN A 378 -5.99 -14.74 6.72
N VAL A 379 -4.94 -13.91 6.77
CA VAL A 379 -4.07 -13.68 5.60
C VAL A 379 -3.37 -14.98 5.23
N GLY A 380 -3.32 -15.29 3.94
CA GLY A 380 -2.79 -16.54 3.39
C GLY A 380 -3.87 -17.61 3.11
N ASP A 381 -5.08 -17.45 3.65
CA ASP A 381 -6.17 -18.39 3.38
C ASP A 381 -6.56 -18.35 1.90
N GLN A 382 -6.89 -19.54 1.35
CA GLN A 382 -7.48 -19.66 0.03
C GLN A 382 -8.97 -19.36 0.08
N VAL A 383 -9.44 -18.53 -0.84
CA VAL A 383 -10.85 -18.27 -1.10
C VAL A 383 -11.23 -18.98 -2.38
N THR A 384 -12.31 -19.75 -2.35
CA THR A 384 -12.87 -20.40 -3.53
C THR A 384 -14.34 -20.04 -3.69
N GLY A 385 -14.86 -20.05 -4.93
CA GLY A 385 -16.28 -19.87 -5.20
C GLY A 385 -16.56 -20.02 -6.68
N GLY A 386 -17.44 -20.94 -7.07
CA GLY A 386 -17.66 -21.26 -8.48
C GLY A 386 -16.39 -21.85 -9.12
N THR A 387 -15.92 -21.26 -10.21
CA THR A 387 -14.60 -21.59 -10.81
C THR A 387 -13.48 -20.71 -10.27
N GLY A 388 -13.82 -19.73 -9.44
CA GLY A 388 -12.91 -18.74 -8.87
C GLY A 388 -12.06 -19.27 -7.73
N SER A 389 -10.78 -18.92 -7.71
CA SER A 389 -9.85 -19.13 -6.60
C SER A 389 -8.93 -17.92 -6.46
N GLY A 390 -8.56 -17.58 -5.23
CA GLY A 390 -7.57 -16.53 -4.93
C GLY A 390 -7.07 -16.64 -3.49
N THR A 391 -5.95 -15.98 -3.20
CA THR A 391 -5.34 -15.99 -1.85
C THR A 391 -5.59 -14.66 -1.16
N ILE A 392 -6.02 -14.68 0.10
CA ILE A 392 -6.20 -13.45 0.89
C ILE A 392 -4.85 -12.86 1.25
N ILE A 393 -4.60 -11.63 0.83
CA ILE A 393 -3.39 -10.88 1.20
C ILE A 393 -3.64 -9.86 2.30
N LYS A 394 -4.88 -9.37 2.40
CA LYS A 394 -5.29 -8.45 3.46
C LYS A 394 -6.79 -8.52 3.70
N LYS A 395 -7.19 -8.27 4.94
CA LYS A 395 -8.58 -8.07 5.35
C LYS A 395 -8.74 -6.61 5.75
N ILE A 396 -9.73 -5.94 5.17
CA ILE A 396 -10.12 -4.59 5.53
C ILE A 396 -11.62 -4.57 5.78
N ASN A 397 -12.14 -3.42 6.20
CA ASN A 397 -13.58 -3.19 6.27
C ASN A 397 -13.95 -2.02 5.38
N ASP A 398 -15.13 -2.08 4.77
CA ASP A 398 -15.72 -0.94 4.09
C ASP A 398 -16.36 0.01 5.12
N SER A 399 -16.68 1.22 4.69
CA SER A 399 -17.41 2.28 5.41
C SER A 399 -18.73 1.82 6.06
N ASP A 400 -19.36 0.75 5.55
CA ASP A 400 -20.56 0.14 6.13
C ASP A 400 -20.25 -0.96 7.17
N GLY A 401 -18.99 -1.12 7.55
CA GLY A 401 -18.51 -2.08 8.54
C GLY A 401 -18.33 -3.50 7.99
N ARG A 402 -18.71 -3.79 6.73
CA ARG A 402 -18.58 -5.13 6.16
C ARG A 402 -17.13 -5.47 5.81
N VAL A 403 -16.79 -6.74 5.97
CA VAL A 403 -15.45 -7.25 5.66
C VAL A 403 -15.21 -7.28 4.16
N VAL A 404 -14.08 -6.74 3.73
CA VAL A 404 -13.56 -6.83 2.36
C VAL A 404 -12.26 -7.64 2.40
N LEU A 405 -12.23 -8.70 1.61
CA LEU A 405 -11.07 -9.56 1.39
C LEU A 405 -10.32 -9.03 0.18
N LEU A 406 -9.05 -8.64 0.35
CA LEU A 406 -8.15 -8.30 -0.74
C LEU A 406 -7.42 -9.57 -1.17
N LEU A 407 -7.48 -9.88 -2.45
CA LEU A 407 -7.04 -11.13 -3.03
C LEU A 407 -5.92 -10.90 -4.06
N ASN A 408 -4.96 -11.83 -4.10
CA ASN A 408 -4.02 -11.99 -5.20
C ASN A 408 -4.12 -13.41 -5.79
N ASN A 409 -3.29 -13.72 -6.79
CA ASN A 409 -3.27 -15.04 -7.44
C ASN A 409 -4.66 -15.51 -7.89
N VAL A 410 -5.47 -14.57 -8.38
CA VAL A 410 -6.85 -14.84 -8.76
C VAL A 410 -6.90 -15.61 -10.08
N SER A 411 -7.70 -16.66 -10.10
CA SER A 411 -8.04 -17.43 -11.30
C SER A 411 -9.55 -17.70 -11.34
N GLY A 412 -10.12 -17.83 -12.53
CA GLY A 412 -11.54 -18.10 -12.73
C GLY A 412 -12.47 -16.96 -12.30
N SER A 413 -13.76 -17.26 -12.12
CA SER A 413 -14.79 -16.30 -11.72
C SER A 413 -15.43 -16.72 -10.41
N PHE A 414 -15.52 -15.78 -9.45
CA PHE A 414 -16.16 -16.04 -8.17
C PHE A 414 -17.68 -16.01 -8.27
N THR A 415 -18.34 -17.03 -7.72
CA THR A 415 -19.79 -17.03 -7.47
C THR A 415 -20.06 -16.93 -5.97
N SER A 416 -21.22 -16.39 -5.58
CA SER A 416 -21.70 -16.42 -4.19
C SER A 416 -22.38 -17.76 -3.87
N PRO A 417 -22.20 -18.34 -2.66
CA PRO A 417 -21.28 -17.92 -1.60
C PRO A 417 -19.81 -18.29 -1.93
N VAL A 418 -18.88 -17.66 -1.21
CA VAL A 418 -17.46 -18.05 -1.25
C VAL A 418 -17.10 -18.93 -0.06
N THR A 419 -16.16 -19.83 -0.22
CA THR A 419 -15.64 -20.71 0.83
C THR A 419 -14.23 -20.26 1.23
N VAL A 420 -14.00 -20.08 2.53
CA VAL A 420 -12.69 -19.74 3.12
C VAL A 420 -12.43 -20.68 4.28
N GLY A 421 -11.32 -21.42 4.26
CA GLY A 421 -11.00 -22.40 5.30
C GLY A 421 -12.10 -23.45 5.54
N GLY A 422 -12.85 -23.81 4.49
CA GLY A 422 -13.99 -24.73 4.58
C GLY A 422 -15.30 -24.12 5.10
N THR A 423 -15.32 -22.84 5.46
CA THR A 423 -16.54 -22.13 5.90
C THR A 423 -17.11 -21.29 4.76
N ASN A 424 -18.43 -21.39 4.54
CA ASN A 424 -19.12 -20.61 3.51
C ASN A 424 -19.52 -19.23 4.03
N TYR A 425 -19.20 -18.19 3.27
CA TYR A 425 -19.56 -16.81 3.52
C TYR A 425 -20.39 -16.26 2.35
N SER A 426 -21.55 -15.67 2.65
CA SER A 426 -22.33 -14.94 1.67
C SER A 426 -21.58 -13.67 1.26
N THR A 427 -21.54 -13.36 -0.04
CA THR A 427 -20.95 -12.12 -0.57
C THR A 427 -21.99 -11.00 -0.62
N TYR A 428 -21.53 -9.75 -0.69
CA TYR A 428 -22.39 -8.58 -0.83
C TYR A 428 -22.70 -8.30 -2.30
N ASN A 429 -23.99 -8.27 -2.65
CA ASN A 429 -24.47 -8.16 -4.04
C ASN A 429 -24.10 -6.84 -4.75
N GLY A 430 -23.65 -5.81 -4.03
CA GLY A 430 -23.32 -4.49 -4.58
C GLY A 430 -21.83 -4.14 -4.59
N TRP A 431 -20.91 -5.10 -4.43
CA TRP A 431 -19.46 -4.83 -4.42
C TRP A 431 -18.79 -5.00 -5.77
N GLY A 432 -19.31 -5.90 -6.60
CA GLY A 432 -18.72 -6.30 -7.88
C GLY A 432 -18.46 -5.16 -8.86
N ASP A 433 -17.66 -5.45 -9.89
CA ASP A 433 -17.45 -4.54 -11.03
C ASP A 433 -18.77 -4.16 -11.70
N ALA A 434 -19.79 -5.01 -11.52
CA ALA A 434 -21.11 -4.79 -12.07
C ALA A 434 -22.12 -4.06 -11.14
N ALA A 435 -21.73 -3.67 -9.93
CA ALA A 435 -22.57 -2.81 -9.08
C ALA A 435 -22.68 -1.35 -9.58
N SER A 436 -21.79 -0.95 -10.49
CA SER A 436 -21.84 0.34 -11.20
C SER A 436 -22.44 0.24 -12.60
N VAL A 437 -23.01 -0.92 -12.97
CA VAL A 437 -23.53 -1.12 -14.32
C VAL A 437 -24.90 -0.44 -14.43
N PRO A 438 -25.02 0.61 -15.27
CA PRO A 438 -26.28 1.30 -15.42
C PRO A 438 -27.36 0.37 -15.97
N ALA A 439 -28.61 0.62 -15.58
CA ALA A 439 -29.73 0.01 -16.29
C ALA A 439 -29.66 0.43 -17.77
N TRP A 440 -29.94 -0.51 -18.68
CA TRP A 440 -30.03 -0.19 -20.10
C TRP A 440 -31.09 0.89 -20.32
N GLN A 441 -30.73 1.92 -21.07
CA GLN A 441 -31.60 3.04 -21.45
C GLN A 441 -31.67 3.11 -22.98
N SER A 442 -32.83 3.47 -23.52
CA SER A 442 -32.98 3.68 -24.97
C SER A 442 -32.51 5.07 -25.36
N GLY A 443 -31.91 5.19 -26.55
CA GLY A 443 -31.41 6.46 -27.10
C GLY A 443 -30.00 6.84 -26.63
N ILE A 444 -29.37 6.02 -25.79
CA ILE A 444 -27.99 6.18 -25.34
C ILE A 444 -27.04 5.50 -26.31
N LEU A 445 -25.94 6.18 -26.66
CA LEU A 445 -24.79 5.60 -27.36
C LEU A 445 -24.01 4.73 -26.38
N TYR A 446 -23.84 3.46 -26.74
CA TYR A 446 -23.01 2.51 -26.00
C TYR A 446 -21.80 2.14 -26.85
N HIS A 447 -20.61 2.29 -26.28
CA HIS A 447 -19.34 1.91 -26.87
C HIS A 447 -19.04 0.42 -26.64
N VAL A 448 -18.18 -0.17 -27.46
CA VAL A 448 -17.71 -1.55 -27.24
C VAL A 448 -17.01 -1.63 -25.88
N GLY A 449 -17.44 -2.57 -25.05
CA GLY A 449 -16.97 -2.74 -23.67
C GLY A 449 -17.90 -2.18 -22.60
N ASP A 450 -18.87 -1.33 -22.96
CA ASP A 450 -19.87 -0.81 -22.02
C ASP A 450 -20.74 -1.92 -21.47
N TRP A 451 -21.11 -1.82 -20.20
CA TRP A 451 -21.96 -2.79 -19.53
C TRP A 451 -23.32 -2.19 -19.23
N VAL A 452 -24.39 -2.99 -19.33
CA VAL A 452 -25.75 -2.60 -18.94
C VAL A 452 -26.50 -3.74 -18.24
N ILE A 453 -27.44 -3.39 -17.35
CA ILE A 453 -28.42 -4.32 -16.80
C ILE A 453 -29.73 -4.20 -17.57
N TYR A 454 -30.22 -5.29 -18.14
CA TYR A 454 -31.52 -5.38 -18.80
C TYR A 454 -32.25 -6.65 -18.35
N ASN A 455 -33.46 -6.51 -17.79
CA ASN A 455 -34.24 -7.61 -17.22
C ASN A 455 -33.46 -8.46 -16.18
N ASN A 456 -32.72 -7.81 -15.27
CA ASN A 456 -31.87 -8.45 -14.26
C ASN A 456 -30.73 -9.34 -14.82
N VAL A 457 -30.40 -9.17 -16.10
CA VAL A 457 -29.25 -9.82 -16.74
C VAL A 457 -28.28 -8.74 -17.18
N THR A 458 -26.99 -8.99 -16.98
CA THR A 458 -25.92 -8.09 -17.39
C THR A 458 -25.49 -8.40 -18.81
N TYR A 459 -25.28 -7.35 -19.61
CA TYR A 459 -24.82 -7.46 -20.98
C TYR A 459 -23.64 -6.53 -21.21
N GLN A 460 -22.65 -7.00 -21.96
CA GLN A 460 -21.57 -6.17 -22.48
C GLN A 460 -21.88 -5.78 -23.94
N CYS A 461 -21.72 -4.51 -24.27
CA CYS A 461 -21.80 -4.02 -25.63
C CYS A 461 -20.59 -4.53 -26.41
N ILE A 462 -20.81 -5.29 -27.49
CA ILE A 462 -19.74 -5.84 -28.35
C ILE A 462 -19.62 -5.12 -29.68
N LEU A 463 -20.60 -4.28 -30.01
CA LEU A 463 -20.60 -3.45 -31.21
C LEU A 463 -21.20 -2.10 -30.86
N GLU A 464 -20.45 -1.02 -31.09
CA GLU A 464 -20.89 0.35 -30.80
C GLU A 464 -22.21 0.68 -31.51
N HIS A 465 -23.17 1.23 -30.76
CA HIS A 465 -24.47 1.60 -31.30
C HIS A 465 -25.22 2.58 -30.41
N THR A 466 -26.10 3.39 -31.02
CA THR A 466 -27.15 4.08 -30.27
C THR A 466 -28.32 3.14 -30.06
N SER A 467 -28.61 2.81 -28.80
CA SER A 467 -29.70 1.94 -28.38
C SER A 467 -31.06 2.43 -28.88
N LYS A 468 -31.91 1.52 -29.38
CA LYS A 468 -33.25 1.85 -29.91
C LYS A 468 -34.29 0.86 -29.42
N ASN A 469 -35.37 1.37 -28.84
CA ASN A 469 -36.52 0.56 -28.38
C ASN A 469 -37.54 0.24 -29.48
N SER A 470 -37.59 1.03 -30.56
CA SER A 470 -38.56 0.88 -31.65
C SER A 470 -38.04 -0.01 -32.78
N ASN A 471 -38.96 -0.74 -33.41
CA ASN A 471 -38.71 -1.45 -34.67
C ASN A 471 -38.76 -0.46 -35.85
N PRO A 472 -38.06 -0.74 -36.98
CA PRO A 472 -37.23 -1.92 -37.24
C PRO A 472 -35.79 -1.74 -36.72
N GLY A 473 -35.20 -2.84 -36.20
CA GLY A 473 -33.82 -2.85 -35.70
C GLY A 473 -33.72 -2.63 -34.19
N ARG A 474 -34.41 -3.45 -33.38
CA ARG A 474 -34.23 -3.46 -31.91
C ARG A 474 -32.75 -3.67 -31.56
N ILE A 475 -32.10 -2.59 -31.16
CA ILE A 475 -30.72 -2.59 -30.65
C ILE A 475 -30.79 -2.48 -29.12
N ARG A 476 -31.37 -3.52 -28.52
CA ARG A 476 -31.46 -3.68 -27.06
C ARG A 476 -31.08 -5.11 -26.70
N PRO A 477 -30.58 -5.37 -25.48
CA PRO A 477 -30.35 -6.73 -25.04
C PRO A 477 -31.64 -7.58 -25.12
N PRO A 478 -31.58 -8.88 -25.45
CA PRO A 478 -30.39 -9.71 -25.64
C PRO A 478 -29.95 -9.83 -27.12
N ASN A 479 -30.07 -8.78 -27.94
CA ASN A 479 -29.64 -8.87 -29.35
C ASN A 479 -28.13 -9.18 -29.44
N SER A 480 -27.80 -10.44 -29.75
CA SER A 480 -26.44 -10.97 -29.76
C SER A 480 -25.51 -10.37 -30.81
N THR A 481 -26.04 -9.57 -31.74
CA THR A 481 -25.20 -8.78 -32.67
C THR A 481 -24.51 -7.62 -31.95
N TYR A 482 -25.13 -7.09 -30.89
CA TYR A 482 -24.68 -5.88 -30.20
C TYR A 482 -24.36 -6.12 -28.73
N TRP A 483 -24.91 -7.18 -28.14
CA TRP A 483 -24.85 -7.45 -26.71
C TRP A 483 -24.42 -8.88 -26.45
N LEU A 484 -23.31 -9.06 -25.73
CA LEU A 484 -22.93 -10.35 -25.16
C LEU A 484 -23.60 -10.49 -23.80
N GLN A 485 -24.46 -11.49 -23.66
CA GLN A 485 -25.01 -11.84 -22.34
C GLN A 485 -23.87 -12.37 -21.48
N ASP A 486 -23.64 -11.74 -20.34
CA ASP A 486 -22.71 -12.26 -19.34
C ASP A 486 -23.49 -12.86 -18.17
N THR A 487 -22.86 -13.85 -17.55
CA THR A 487 -23.26 -14.37 -16.24
C THR A 487 -23.31 -13.22 -15.23
N PRO A 488 -24.17 -13.30 -14.19
CA PRO A 488 -24.51 -12.17 -13.33
C PRO A 488 -23.27 -11.45 -12.77
N PRO A 489 -23.42 -10.16 -12.42
CA PRO A 489 -22.38 -9.31 -11.87
C PRO A 489 -21.42 -10.11 -11.00
N SER A 490 -20.17 -10.20 -11.44
CA SER A 490 -19.15 -10.87 -10.65
C SER A 490 -19.16 -10.21 -9.27
N PHE A 491 -19.44 -10.97 -8.19
CA PHE A 491 -19.53 -10.43 -6.82
C PHE A 491 -18.18 -9.98 -6.25
N TYR A 492 -17.18 -9.93 -7.13
CA TYR A 492 -15.80 -9.57 -6.87
C TYR A 492 -15.42 -8.42 -7.81
N ARG A 493 -14.54 -7.56 -7.33
CA ARG A 493 -13.87 -6.57 -8.17
C ARG A 493 -12.59 -7.20 -8.66
N SER A 494 -12.41 -7.21 -9.97
CA SER A 494 -11.28 -7.92 -10.60
C SER A 494 -9.93 -7.32 -10.24
N ARG A 495 -9.91 -6.01 -10.05
CA ARG A 495 -8.73 -5.25 -9.65
C ARG A 495 -9.18 -3.89 -9.13
N ASP A 496 -8.56 -3.41 -8.06
CA ASP A 496 -8.58 -2.01 -7.64
C ASP A 496 -7.22 -1.71 -6.98
N ASN A 497 -6.92 -0.43 -6.80
CA ASN A 497 -5.84 0.04 -5.93
C ASN A 497 -6.41 0.44 -4.57
N TYR A 498 -5.73 0.00 -3.52
CA TYR A 498 -5.99 0.35 -2.13
C TYR A 498 -4.75 1.09 -1.62
N ILE A 499 -4.93 2.36 -1.25
CA ILE A 499 -3.83 3.28 -0.94
C ILE A 499 -3.97 3.73 0.51
N TRP A 500 -2.91 3.54 1.29
CA TRP A 500 -2.72 4.18 2.60
C TRP A 500 -1.60 5.20 2.47
N ALA A 501 -1.69 6.26 3.25
CA ALA A 501 -0.60 7.20 3.45
C ALA A 501 -0.27 7.28 4.95
N PHE A 502 1.00 7.48 5.25
CA PHE A 502 1.52 7.67 6.59
C PHE A 502 2.52 8.81 6.56
N TYR A 503 2.65 9.51 7.68
CA TYR A 503 3.66 10.53 7.85
C TYR A 503 4.33 10.43 9.21
N ALA A 504 5.52 10.98 9.34
CA ALA A 504 6.25 11.08 10.60
C ALA A 504 7.21 12.28 10.53
N ASP A 505 7.76 12.68 11.69
CA ASP A 505 8.86 13.63 11.81
C ASP A 505 9.99 13.02 12.65
N THR A 506 11.02 13.81 12.94
CA THR A 506 12.16 13.42 13.77
C THR A 506 11.97 13.68 15.27
N ASP A 507 10.88 14.36 15.65
CA ASP A 507 10.68 14.86 17.01
C ASP A 507 10.01 13.80 17.91
N ASN A 508 10.28 13.88 19.22
CA ASN A 508 9.60 13.06 20.22
C ASN A 508 8.31 13.70 20.73
N HIS A 509 7.18 13.03 20.53
CA HIS A 509 5.87 13.53 21.00
C HIS A 509 5.35 12.82 22.28
N GLN A 510 6.21 12.04 22.95
CA GLN A 510 6.15 11.53 24.34
C GLN A 510 4.86 10.87 24.87
N THR A 511 3.91 10.45 24.03
CA THR A 511 2.71 9.71 24.49
C THR A 511 2.30 8.58 23.55
N TYR A 512 3.22 7.62 23.33
CA TYR A 512 2.99 6.49 22.42
C TYR A 512 1.76 5.71 22.85
N ASN A 513 0.85 5.49 21.93
CA ASN A 513 -0.41 4.84 22.27
C ASN A 513 -0.91 3.94 21.12
N ALA A 514 -2.16 3.50 21.24
CA ALA A 514 -2.76 2.53 20.32
C ALA A 514 -3.58 3.20 19.22
N THR A 515 -3.45 4.50 19.00
CA THR A 515 -4.27 5.31 18.09
C THR A 515 -3.44 5.68 16.86
N ALA A 516 -3.56 4.88 15.81
CA ALA A 516 -2.79 5.07 14.58
C ALA A 516 -2.97 6.45 13.91
N THR A 517 -4.05 7.18 14.21
CA THR A 517 -4.42 8.43 13.56
C THR A 517 -4.05 9.67 14.36
N ASP A 518 -3.46 9.51 15.54
CA ASP A 518 -2.99 10.67 16.30
C ASP A 518 -1.53 11.00 15.99
N ASP A 519 -1.14 12.18 16.45
CA ASP A 519 0.18 12.72 16.20
C ASP A 519 1.18 12.41 17.33
N THR A 520 0.81 11.51 18.27
CA THR A 520 1.65 11.16 19.43
C THR A 520 2.54 9.95 19.14
N ARG A 521 3.46 10.11 18.18
CA ARG A 521 4.36 9.06 17.72
C ARG A 521 5.66 8.96 18.53
N ARG A 522 6.34 7.82 18.36
CA ARG A 522 7.67 7.53 18.92
C ARG A 522 8.77 8.31 18.22
N GLU A 523 9.64 8.90 19.04
CA GLU A 523 10.98 9.29 18.58
C GLU A 523 11.72 8.03 18.20
N LYS A 524 11.74 7.79 16.91
CA LYS A 524 12.68 6.88 16.33
C LYS A 524 13.41 7.71 15.32
N ASP A 525 14.71 7.87 15.53
CA ASP A 525 15.58 8.30 14.46
C ASP A 525 15.33 7.32 13.31
N LEU A 526 14.52 7.75 12.35
CA LEU A 526 13.96 6.87 11.32
C LEU A 526 15.08 6.39 10.40
N PHE A 527 16.29 6.96 10.54
CA PHE A 527 17.53 6.65 9.84
C PHE A 527 18.72 7.11 10.71
N PRO A 528 19.18 6.29 11.68
CA PRO A 528 20.36 6.60 12.48
C PRO A 528 21.59 6.66 11.59
N ASN A 529 22.57 7.46 12.00
CA ASN A 529 23.87 7.61 11.35
C ASN A 529 24.65 6.29 11.11
N ASP A 530 24.23 5.17 11.70
CA ASP A 530 24.78 3.83 11.45
C ASP A 530 23.80 2.96 10.63
N LEU A 531 23.98 2.99 9.30
CA LEU A 531 23.21 2.19 8.35
C LEU A 531 23.56 0.69 8.38
N THR A 532 24.62 0.26 9.09
CA THR A 532 25.11 -1.13 8.97
C THR A 532 24.21 -2.18 9.64
N ASN A 533 23.34 -1.76 10.57
CA ASN A 533 22.38 -2.62 11.26
C ASN A 533 20.96 -2.03 11.27
N PHE A 534 20.70 -1.06 10.40
CA PHE A 534 19.45 -0.32 10.44
C PHE A 534 18.36 -0.97 9.60
N THR A 535 17.23 -1.28 10.24
CA THR A 535 15.98 -1.61 9.56
C THR A 535 15.07 -0.40 9.67
N PRO A 536 14.82 0.34 8.58
CA PRO A 536 13.85 1.44 8.60
C PRO A 536 12.53 0.94 9.15
N PRO A 537 11.94 1.65 10.14
CA PRO A 537 10.62 1.31 10.61
C PRO A 537 9.67 1.47 9.43
N PHE A 538 8.97 0.40 9.11
CA PHE A 538 7.81 0.47 8.24
C PHE A 538 6.57 0.34 9.11
N PRO A 539 5.46 1.01 8.78
CA PRO A 539 4.21 0.84 9.48
C PRO A 539 3.78 -0.61 9.39
N LEU A 540 3.06 -1.05 10.42
CA LEU A 540 2.50 -2.39 10.48
C LEU A 540 1.71 -2.71 9.21
N ILE A 541 1.83 -3.96 8.74
CA ILE A 541 1.02 -4.46 7.63
C ILE A 541 -0.46 -4.50 8.05
N ASP A 542 -0.71 -4.98 9.28
CA ASP A 542 -2.00 -4.96 9.94
C ASP A 542 -2.10 -3.75 10.89
N VAL A 543 -2.75 -2.69 10.42
CA VAL A 543 -2.95 -1.46 11.20
C VAL A 543 -3.91 -1.70 12.37
N GLN A 544 -4.71 -2.77 12.36
CA GLN A 544 -5.56 -3.08 13.52
C GLN A 544 -4.73 -3.55 14.72
N ALA A 545 -3.52 -4.08 14.48
CA ALA A 545 -2.55 -4.48 15.50
C ALA A 545 -1.68 -3.32 16.01
N TRP A 546 -2.00 -2.07 15.65
CA TRP A 546 -1.28 -0.89 16.14
C TRP A 546 -1.25 -0.84 17.66
N ASP A 547 -0.11 -0.55 18.25
CA ASP A 547 0.04 -0.37 19.70
C ASP A 547 1.18 0.59 20.01
N ALA A 548 1.34 0.96 21.28
CA ALA A 548 2.37 1.90 21.71
C ALA A 548 3.81 1.44 21.38
N ALA A 549 4.05 0.15 21.14
CA ALA A 549 5.38 -0.36 20.81
C ALA A 549 5.74 -0.20 19.33
N ASN A 550 4.74 0.05 18.46
CA ASN A 550 4.91 0.19 17.01
C ASN A 550 4.37 1.52 16.46
N ASP A 551 4.18 2.50 17.34
CA ASP A 551 3.66 3.83 17.06
C ASP A 551 4.70 4.78 16.42
N ASP A 552 5.31 4.35 15.32
CA ASP A 552 6.41 5.07 14.65
C ASP A 552 5.90 6.07 13.58
N PHE A 553 4.62 6.03 13.23
CA PHE A 553 4.03 6.85 12.15
C PHE A 553 2.66 7.36 12.53
N THR A 554 2.17 8.38 11.85
CA THR A 554 0.75 8.74 11.89
C THR A 554 0.07 8.33 10.59
N LEU A 555 -1.06 7.65 10.69
CA LEU A 555 -1.90 7.23 9.57
C LEU A 555 -2.75 8.41 9.08
N VAL A 556 -2.64 8.72 7.79
CA VAL A 556 -3.44 9.76 7.14
C VAL A 556 -4.91 9.36 7.14
N THR A 557 -5.77 10.25 7.63
CA THR A 557 -7.23 10.14 7.49
C THR A 557 -7.72 11.13 6.45
N TRP A 558 -8.29 10.62 5.36
CA TRP A 558 -8.64 11.46 4.22
C TRP A 558 -9.90 12.27 4.51
N ALA A 559 -9.77 13.59 4.56
CA ALA A 559 -10.87 14.49 4.86
C ALA A 559 -11.81 14.64 3.65
N TYR A 560 -11.25 14.70 2.44
CA TYR A 560 -11.99 14.99 1.20
C TYR A 560 -11.61 14.04 0.06
N LEU A 561 -12.56 13.84 -0.88
CA LEU A 561 -12.39 13.04 -2.10
C LEU A 561 -12.85 13.83 -3.32
N ASN A 562 -12.08 13.76 -4.41
CA ASN A 562 -12.41 14.35 -5.69
C ASN A 562 -13.15 13.36 -6.60
N THR A 563 -14.40 13.04 -6.27
CA THR A 563 -15.17 12.06 -7.05
C THR A 563 -15.52 12.54 -8.46
N SER A 564 -15.30 13.82 -8.79
CA SER A 564 -15.41 14.32 -10.18
C SER A 564 -14.16 14.03 -11.01
N ALA A 565 -12.97 14.01 -10.39
CA ALA A 565 -11.75 13.55 -11.04
C ALA A 565 -11.71 12.03 -11.24
N ASP A 566 -12.29 11.28 -10.30
CA ASP A 566 -12.43 9.84 -10.37
C ASP A 566 -13.67 9.36 -9.58
N SER A 567 -14.71 8.97 -10.31
CA SER A 567 -16.00 8.53 -9.74
C SER A 567 -15.91 7.19 -8.99
N SER A 568 -14.81 6.46 -9.12
CA SER A 568 -14.57 5.20 -8.42
C SER A 568 -14.02 5.38 -7.01
N LEU A 569 -13.54 6.59 -6.67
CA LEU A 569 -12.93 6.91 -5.38
C LEU A 569 -13.86 6.61 -4.21
N ARG A 570 -13.38 5.81 -3.26
CA ARG A 570 -14.06 5.57 -1.99
C ARG A 570 -13.07 5.63 -0.85
N ARG A 571 -13.54 6.11 0.32
CA ARG A 571 -12.86 5.92 1.60
C ARG A 571 -13.32 4.60 2.20
N LEU A 572 -12.36 3.75 2.54
CA LEU A 572 -12.58 2.50 3.26
C LEU A 572 -11.87 2.55 4.62
N GLY A 573 -12.01 1.45 5.35
CA GLY A 573 -11.39 1.21 6.64
C GLY A 573 -12.37 1.39 7.81
N THR A 574 -12.07 0.70 8.91
CA THR A 574 -12.77 0.82 10.20
C THR A 574 -11.77 0.74 11.35
N GLY A 575 -12.23 0.98 12.57
CA GLY A 575 -11.36 0.93 13.74
C GLY A 575 -10.23 1.93 13.58
N LYS A 576 -8.99 1.44 13.60
CA LYS A 576 -7.79 2.27 13.45
C LYS A 576 -7.50 2.75 12.02
N GLU A 577 -8.21 2.20 11.03
CA GLU A 577 -8.09 2.59 9.62
C GLU A 577 -9.28 3.42 9.13
N LEU A 578 -10.14 3.91 10.02
CA LEU A 578 -11.36 4.63 9.61
C LEU A 578 -11.02 5.82 8.70
N ASN A 579 -11.55 5.81 7.47
CA ASN A 579 -11.31 6.82 6.43
C ASN A 579 -9.85 6.93 5.95
N ALA A 580 -8.98 5.97 6.27
CA ALA A 580 -7.56 6.03 5.92
C ALA A 580 -7.22 5.39 4.57
N ILE A 581 -8.12 4.56 4.04
CA ILE A 581 -7.87 3.79 2.82
C ILE A 581 -8.58 4.45 1.65
N ILE A 582 -7.84 4.82 0.61
CA ILE A 582 -8.43 5.21 -0.68
C ILE A 582 -8.52 4.00 -1.59
N ARG A 583 -9.73 3.71 -2.08
CA ARG A 583 -9.96 2.74 -3.16
C ARG A 583 -10.24 3.48 -4.47
N THR A 584 -9.59 3.05 -5.55
CA THR A 584 -9.85 3.52 -6.93
C THR A 584 -9.62 2.38 -7.93
N ASN A 585 -10.38 2.37 -9.02
CA ASN A 585 -10.25 1.41 -10.11
C ASN A 585 -9.63 1.99 -11.38
N LYS A 586 -9.10 3.22 -11.32
CA LYS A 586 -8.62 3.96 -12.50
C LYS A 586 -7.45 3.29 -13.23
N TRP A 587 -6.69 2.37 -12.59
CA TRP A 587 -5.51 1.70 -13.20
C TRP A 587 -5.66 0.21 -13.47
N THR A 588 -6.88 -0.27 -13.55
CA THR A 588 -7.11 -1.72 -13.61
C THR A 588 -6.81 -2.31 -15.00
N THR A 589 -6.67 -1.47 -16.03
CA THR A 589 -6.75 -1.86 -17.45
C THR A 589 -5.48 -1.62 -18.28
N GLY A 590 -4.36 -1.20 -17.66
CA GLY A 590 -3.08 -1.08 -18.37
C GLY A 590 -2.53 -2.44 -18.80
N SER A 591 -2.09 -2.57 -20.07
CA SER A 591 -1.36 -3.75 -20.52
C SER A 591 0.03 -3.75 -19.88
N TYR A 592 0.18 -4.44 -18.75
CA TYR A 592 1.49 -4.71 -18.17
C TYR A 592 2.35 -5.49 -19.16
N PRO A 593 3.66 -5.17 -19.29
CA PRO A 593 4.54 -5.96 -20.12
C PRO A 593 4.55 -7.42 -19.64
N THR A 594 4.50 -8.36 -20.58
CA THR A 594 4.49 -9.81 -20.29
C THR A 594 5.83 -10.33 -19.77
N SER A 595 6.88 -9.50 -19.79
CA SER A 595 8.24 -9.84 -19.40
C SER A 595 8.90 -8.69 -18.63
N CYS A 596 9.74 -9.01 -17.65
CA CYS A 596 10.45 -7.99 -16.85
C CYS A 596 11.52 -7.19 -17.60
N SER A 597 11.98 -7.66 -18.76
CA SER A 597 13.00 -6.98 -19.57
C SER A 597 12.54 -5.66 -20.19
N SER A 598 11.23 -5.40 -20.23
CA SER A 598 10.64 -4.16 -20.73
C SER A 598 9.87 -3.40 -19.65
N TRP A 599 10.04 -3.80 -18.38
CA TRP A 599 9.54 -3.04 -17.26
C TRP A 599 10.39 -1.79 -17.08
N SER A 600 9.73 -0.67 -16.98
CA SER A 600 10.36 0.63 -16.85
C SER A 600 10.54 1.03 -15.39
N SER A 601 11.11 2.20 -15.15
CA SER A 601 11.16 2.83 -13.83
C SER A 601 9.76 2.99 -13.23
N GLU A 602 9.59 2.61 -11.97
CA GLU A 602 8.30 2.62 -11.25
C GLU A 602 8.20 3.69 -10.17
N ILE A 603 9.35 4.08 -9.60
CA ILE A 603 9.40 5.10 -8.56
C ILE A 603 10.10 6.32 -9.14
N GLY A 604 9.50 7.48 -8.93
CA GLY A 604 10.07 8.77 -9.31
C GLY A 604 10.03 9.71 -8.11
N ILE A 605 11.05 10.55 -7.99
CA ILE A 605 11.08 11.63 -7.00
C ILE A 605 11.02 12.92 -7.78
N VAL A 606 10.04 13.75 -7.55
CA VAL A 606 9.96 15.02 -8.28
C VAL A 606 9.99 16.15 -7.26
N ALA A 607 10.60 17.25 -7.67
CA ALA A 607 10.49 18.52 -6.99
C ALA A 607 9.99 19.55 -8.02
N LYS A 608 9.00 20.37 -7.65
CA LYS A 608 8.45 21.39 -8.54
C LYS A 608 8.26 22.67 -7.77
N GLY A 609 8.86 23.76 -8.24
CA GLY A 609 8.75 25.05 -7.60
C GLY A 609 9.65 26.10 -8.24
N THR A 610 9.37 27.37 -7.97
CA THR A 610 10.05 28.51 -8.60
C THR A 610 11.17 29.14 -7.76
N GLU A 611 11.24 28.89 -6.45
CA GLU A 611 12.29 29.45 -5.57
C GLU A 611 13.01 28.47 -4.64
N ALA A 612 12.68 27.17 -4.64
CA ALA A 612 13.50 26.23 -3.88
C ALA A 612 14.86 26.11 -4.56
N MET A 613 15.86 26.74 -3.96
CA MET A 613 17.22 26.64 -4.44
C MET A 613 17.78 25.23 -4.22
N GLN A 614 17.28 24.49 -3.22
CA GLN A 614 17.84 23.20 -2.80
C GLN A 614 16.77 22.29 -2.16
N TYR A 615 16.61 21.10 -2.71
CA TYR A 615 15.89 20.00 -2.06
C TYR A 615 16.88 18.93 -1.63
N ALA A 616 16.66 18.34 -0.46
CA ALA A 616 17.46 17.23 0.04
C ALA A 616 16.59 16.01 0.28
N TYR A 617 16.98 14.90 -0.35
CA TYR A 617 16.44 13.57 -0.08
C TYR A 617 17.56 12.79 0.58
N ASP A 618 17.35 12.36 1.82
CA ASP A 618 18.37 11.61 2.55
C ASP A 618 18.12 10.11 2.39
N ASP A 619 16.88 9.67 2.61
CA ASP A 619 16.54 8.25 2.61
C ASP A 619 15.35 7.92 1.71
N LEU A 620 15.55 6.93 0.83
CA LEU A 620 14.49 6.28 0.06
C LEU A 620 14.48 4.80 0.39
N ALA A 621 13.38 4.33 0.99
CA ALA A 621 13.20 2.91 1.27
C ALA A 621 11.93 2.40 0.58
N TYR A 622 12.00 1.19 0.02
CA TYR A 622 10.80 0.50 -0.46
C TYR A 622 10.78 -0.94 0.04
N ARG A 623 9.56 -1.39 0.34
CA ARG A 623 9.26 -2.75 0.77
C ARG A 623 8.29 -3.37 -0.20
N VAL A 624 8.73 -4.39 -0.92
CA VAL A 624 7.86 -5.14 -1.84
C VAL A 624 7.36 -6.38 -1.12
N LEU A 625 6.03 -6.56 -1.10
CA LEU A 625 5.41 -7.73 -0.50
C LEU A 625 5.29 -8.81 -1.57
N PHE A 626 6.06 -9.89 -1.42
CA PHE A 626 5.90 -11.05 -2.26
C PHE A 626 4.72 -11.86 -1.73
N GLY A 627 3.75 -12.19 -2.60
CA GLY A 627 2.74 -13.18 -2.26
C GLY A 627 3.42 -14.44 -1.74
N ALA A 628 2.91 -14.99 -0.63
CA ALA A 628 3.34 -16.30 -0.16
C ALA A 628 3.23 -17.27 -1.35
N GLY A 629 4.36 -17.84 -1.78
CA GLY A 629 4.33 -18.93 -2.75
C GLY A 629 3.37 -20.00 -2.24
N SER A 630 2.72 -20.74 -3.14
CA SER A 630 1.66 -21.72 -2.87
C SER A 630 1.98 -22.81 -1.83
N GLY A 631 3.20 -22.83 -1.27
CA GLY A 631 3.67 -23.75 -0.23
C GLY A 631 3.42 -23.32 1.23
N GLY A 632 2.56 -22.33 1.50
CA GLY A 632 2.17 -21.98 2.89
C GLY A 632 3.27 -21.31 3.73
N GLY A 633 4.29 -20.74 3.08
CA GLY A 633 5.26 -19.88 3.76
C GLY A 633 4.65 -18.53 4.12
N THR A 634 5.13 -17.90 5.20
CA THR A 634 4.81 -16.50 5.47
C THR A 634 5.25 -15.62 4.29
N PRO A 635 4.50 -14.58 3.91
CA PRO A 635 4.94 -13.61 2.91
C PRO A 635 6.33 -13.10 3.30
N SER A 636 7.34 -13.31 2.47
CA SER A 636 8.64 -12.69 2.67
C SER A 636 8.56 -11.26 2.15
N ALA A 637 8.95 -10.27 2.96
CA ALA A 637 9.14 -8.90 2.49
C ALA A 637 10.61 -8.72 2.09
N GLY A 638 10.86 -8.21 0.89
CA GLY A 638 12.18 -7.71 0.50
C GLY A 638 12.29 -6.25 0.91
N TYR A 639 13.33 -5.91 1.68
CA TYR A 639 13.65 -4.54 2.04
C TYR A 639 14.77 -4.03 1.13
N TYR A 640 14.57 -2.87 0.54
CA TYR A 640 15.59 -2.18 -0.24
C TYR A 640 15.68 -0.74 0.29
N THR A 641 16.86 -0.37 0.75
CA THR A 641 17.19 0.97 1.24
C THR A 641 18.24 1.58 0.32
N TYR A 642 18.02 2.84 -0.03
CA TYR A 642 18.94 3.68 -0.80
C TYR A 642 19.46 4.81 0.06
#